data_AF-A0A936R0V1-F1
#
_entry.id   AF-A0A936R0V1-F1
#
_cell.length_a   1.000
_cell.length_b   1.000
_cell.length_c   1.000
_cell.angle_alpha   90.00
_cell.angle_beta   90.00
_cell.angle_gamma   90.00
#
_symmetry.space_group_name_H-M   'P 1'
#
loop_
_entity.id
_entity.type
_entity.pdbx_description
1 polymer ?
#
loop_
_entity_poly.entity_id
_entity_poly.type
_entity_poly.pdbx_seq_one_letter_code
_entity_poly.pdbx_strand_id
1 'polypeptide(L)'
;MSITRAAAGSTVTLTLADGTAVNADYNEARFEYSTDGGTNWTAVSGPIAVAAGDSTLLVRTDTVADGVDEADETFTLTGTLNSNGTPSVSDVGTATIVDGDTPTIQVGKPGDTGIPNITVPEGTDAEFGVSITRAAAGSTVTLTLADGTAVNADYNEARFEYSTDGGTNWTAVSGPIAVAAGDSTLLVRTDTVADGVDEADETFTLTGTLNSNGTPPVSDVGTATIVDGDTPTIQVGKPGDTGIPNITVPEGTDAEFGVSITRAAAGSTVTLTLADGTAVNADYNEARFEYSTDGGTNWTAVSGPIAVAAGDSTLLVRTDTVADGVDEADETFTLTGTLNSNGTPPVSDVGTATIVDGDTPTIQVGKPGDTGIPNITVPEGTDAEFGVSITRAAAGSTVTLTLADGTAVNADYNEARFEYSTDGGTNWTAVSGPIAVAAGDSTLLVRTDTVADGVDEADETFTLTGTLNSNGTPPVSDVGTATIVDGDEPTYLVVGSSGDDKTGSATDHVVPNPDGSVEGVITGGNSHDILIGDPGGSRLTEGQTANIAMVLDTSGSMDTSISFNGGSITRIAALKQATIAALQDLSETEAENIRVNLTEFNADSAPLGTFDIIVDGVVNTAALNQAIAAVNALDADGGTNYEAGLGTAASWIQGTAAITSYTESDHNSDTGDDDAALLKGADGTAYALVSGWGPTLALSDLKDANGDTMDGWGVQGGTNDEVNPDEVLRFDFGPGTDFDGPGTNFTTKGFNGPPVSQATYALRNFGSGGHEVSYTVTYSNGSTATQTVTFSGSTAHTFTITAAAGLTIDHVAFSVPSGEDSGAIDLESVKLAAGGPIANADVNTLLFISDGQPTYHYDGNGTSSLGGDGSSFDTDTIAHITGGGDGDTVSELGLITGAGFQIQAVGINVNENALDVLDQVEGQPAGDPGDHAADNITTAEQLTQVIGEITGGGTVADAAGSDQISGGDGNDIIFGDAPFTDILADAQGLTTPDGAGWLVFQQLESGPTWDRTDTIAYIQGNLSELAGESGRTGGLDILDGGAGDDTIFGQEGNDRITGGLGDDLLSGGTGDDTFIWNAGETGADRVVGFQNTAGSGGDVLDLSALLQGEGADLSGYIQVNIVGSDTTLAIDVDGGGDSYGTQTIVLQGVTADLNSLLTNGSIVTDHS
;
A
#
# COMPACT_ATOMS: atom_id res chain seq x y z
N MET A 1 -57.54 -0.73 -44.93
CA MET A 1 -58.96 -0.57 -45.35
C MET A 1 -59.82 -0.38 -44.11
N SER A 2 -60.74 0.60 -44.11
CA SER A 2 -61.67 0.83 -43.00
C SER A 2 -63.09 0.52 -43.42
N ILE A 3 -63.84 -0.17 -42.57
CA ILE A 3 -65.20 -0.65 -42.82
C ILE A 3 -66.09 -0.03 -41.75
N THR A 4 -67.19 0.59 -42.14
CA THR A 4 -68.12 1.20 -41.19
C THR A 4 -69.50 0.56 -41.29
N ARG A 5 -70.11 0.29 -40.13
CA ARG A 5 -71.51 -0.15 -39.96
C ARG A 5 -71.85 -1.47 -40.68
N ALA A 6 -70.93 -2.44 -40.64
CA ALA A 6 -71.18 -3.78 -41.18
C ALA A 6 -72.28 -4.50 -40.36
N ALA A 7 -73.20 -5.20 -41.04
CA ALA A 7 -74.20 -6.02 -40.37
C ALA A 7 -73.60 -7.35 -39.89
N ALA A 8 -74.26 -8.03 -38.96
CA ALA A 8 -73.81 -9.36 -38.52
C ALA A 8 -73.77 -10.36 -39.69
N GLY A 9 -72.64 -11.05 -39.83
CA GLY A 9 -72.39 -12.02 -40.91
C GLY A 9 -71.91 -11.41 -42.23
N SER A 10 -71.41 -10.17 -42.22
CA SER A 10 -70.82 -9.53 -43.41
C SER A 10 -69.44 -10.12 -43.76
N THR A 11 -69.08 -10.07 -45.05
CA THR A 11 -67.75 -10.48 -45.53
C THR A 11 -67.13 -9.45 -46.47
N VAL A 12 -65.80 -9.42 -46.56
CA VAL A 12 -65.03 -8.61 -47.51
C VAL A 12 -64.25 -9.51 -48.46
N THR A 13 -64.28 -9.19 -49.75
CA THR A 13 -63.40 -9.80 -50.76
C THR A 13 -62.34 -8.79 -51.18
N LEU A 14 -61.08 -9.20 -51.22
CA LEU A 14 -59.95 -8.37 -51.64
C LEU A 14 -59.32 -8.93 -52.93
N THR A 15 -58.93 -8.06 -53.85
CA THR A 15 -58.27 -8.43 -55.11
C THR A 15 -57.18 -7.42 -55.46
N LEU A 16 -56.00 -7.90 -55.86
CA LEU A 16 -54.96 -7.09 -56.50
C LEU A 16 -55.11 -7.12 -58.02
N ALA A 17 -54.71 -6.03 -58.67
CA ALA A 17 -54.63 -5.95 -60.13
C ALA A 17 -53.47 -5.05 -60.57
N ASP A 18 -52.73 -5.53 -61.57
CA ASP A 18 -51.66 -4.80 -62.25
C ASP A 18 -52.11 -3.43 -62.77
N GLY A 19 -51.22 -2.45 -62.68
CA GLY A 19 -51.33 -1.15 -63.34
C GLY A 19 -50.26 -1.03 -64.42
N THR A 20 -49.23 -0.22 -64.17
CA THR A 20 -47.98 -0.23 -64.95
C THR A 20 -46.96 -1.24 -64.42
N ALA A 21 -47.03 -1.57 -63.12
CA ALA A 21 -46.30 -2.67 -62.52
C ALA A 21 -46.96 -3.99 -62.95
N VAL A 22 -46.15 -4.95 -63.41
CA VAL A 22 -46.52 -6.33 -63.72
C VAL A 22 -46.17 -7.26 -62.56
N ASN A 23 -46.66 -8.50 -62.59
CA ASN A 23 -46.38 -9.54 -61.58
C ASN A 23 -44.89 -9.82 -61.25
N ALA A 24 -43.92 -9.21 -61.94
CA ALA A 24 -42.51 -9.28 -61.58
C ALA A 24 -42.11 -8.25 -60.50
N ASP A 25 -42.85 -7.14 -60.38
CA ASP A 25 -42.46 -5.96 -59.61
C ASP A 25 -43.08 -6.00 -58.20
N TYR A 26 -44.08 -6.86 -57.98
CA TYR A 26 -44.64 -7.17 -56.67
C TYR A 26 -45.06 -8.65 -56.53
N ASN A 27 -45.05 -9.16 -55.31
CA ASN A 27 -45.19 -10.59 -55.02
C ASN A 27 -46.62 -10.96 -54.59
N GLU A 28 -47.43 -11.41 -55.54
CA GLU A 28 -48.80 -11.88 -55.28
C GLU A 28 -48.88 -13.07 -54.32
N ALA A 29 -47.83 -13.91 -54.22
CA ALA A 29 -47.83 -15.05 -53.29
C ALA A 29 -47.81 -14.63 -51.81
N ARG A 30 -47.46 -13.38 -51.55
CA ARG A 30 -47.42 -12.72 -50.23
C ARG A 30 -48.61 -11.79 -49.99
N PHE A 31 -49.70 -11.96 -50.75
CA PHE A 31 -50.92 -11.18 -50.58
C PHE A 31 -51.73 -11.64 -49.35
N GLU A 32 -51.63 -10.86 -48.28
CA GLU A 32 -52.09 -11.21 -46.94
C GLU A 32 -52.95 -10.12 -46.32
N TYR A 33 -53.81 -10.51 -45.37
CA TYR A 33 -54.60 -9.59 -44.56
C TYR A 33 -54.44 -9.86 -43.07
N SER A 34 -54.75 -8.85 -42.26
CA SER A 34 -54.80 -8.93 -40.80
C SER A 34 -56.02 -8.20 -40.24
N THR A 35 -56.70 -8.85 -39.30
CA THR A 35 -57.87 -8.32 -38.56
C THR A 35 -57.53 -7.88 -37.14
N ASP A 36 -56.30 -8.13 -36.68
CA ASP A 36 -55.84 -7.87 -35.32
C ASP A 36 -54.83 -6.71 -35.25
N GLY A 37 -54.84 -5.83 -36.25
CA GLY A 37 -53.97 -4.65 -36.29
C GLY A 37 -52.55 -4.94 -36.77
N GLY A 38 -52.32 -6.08 -37.41
CA GLY A 38 -51.05 -6.45 -38.04
C GLY A 38 -50.20 -7.45 -37.25
N THR A 39 -50.70 -8.01 -36.15
CA THR A 39 -49.97 -9.01 -35.35
C THR A 39 -49.97 -10.40 -35.99
N ASN A 40 -51.07 -10.83 -36.59
CA ASN A 40 -51.12 -12.07 -37.37
C ASN A 40 -51.59 -11.80 -38.80
N TRP A 41 -50.88 -12.39 -39.77
CA TRP A 41 -51.17 -12.23 -41.19
C TRP A 41 -51.62 -13.56 -41.79
N THR A 42 -52.72 -13.50 -42.54
CA THR A 42 -53.31 -14.66 -43.20
C THR A 42 -53.39 -14.41 -44.69
N ALA A 43 -53.03 -15.39 -45.50
CA ALA A 43 -53.14 -15.30 -46.95
C ALA A 43 -54.60 -15.05 -47.38
N VAL A 44 -54.80 -14.15 -48.35
CA VAL A 44 -56.12 -13.88 -48.91
C VAL A 44 -56.49 -15.03 -49.85
N SER A 45 -57.35 -15.94 -49.39
CA SER A 45 -57.77 -17.13 -50.17
C SER A 45 -59.28 -17.20 -50.45
N GLY A 46 -60.05 -16.19 -50.05
CA GLY A 46 -61.50 -16.14 -50.20
C GLY A 46 -62.15 -15.00 -49.41
N PRO A 47 -63.49 -14.95 -49.30
CA PRO A 47 -64.19 -13.92 -48.55
C PRO A 47 -63.83 -13.95 -47.05
N ILE A 48 -63.47 -12.78 -46.51
CA ILE A 48 -62.99 -12.58 -45.14
C ILE A 48 -64.18 -12.16 -44.28
N ALA A 49 -64.45 -12.86 -43.18
CA ALA A 49 -65.52 -12.48 -42.26
C ALA A 49 -65.14 -11.21 -41.48
N VAL A 50 -66.09 -10.28 -41.33
CA VAL A 50 -65.90 -9.05 -40.55
C VAL A 50 -66.93 -8.93 -39.44
N ALA A 51 -66.51 -8.35 -38.31
CA ALA A 51 -67.39 -8.17 -37.15
C ALA A 51 -68.52 -7.17 -37.47
N ALA A 52 -69.62 -7.25 -36.71
CA ALA A 52 -70.71 -6.27 -36.83
C ALA A 52 -70.29 -4.91 -36.25
N GLY A 53 -70.60 -3.82 -36.93
CA GLY A 53 -70.17 -2.47 -36.58
C GLY A 53 -69.01 -1.97 -37.43
N ASP A 54 -68.20 -1.08 -36.87
CA ASP A 54 -67.02 -0.53 -37.53
C ASP A 54 -65.83 -1.48 -37.31
N SER A 55 -64.99 -1.67 -38.34
CA SER A 55 -63.85 -2.58 -38.31
C SER A 55 -62.76 -2.06 -39.24
N THR A 56 -61.51 -2.44 -38.97
CA THR A 56 -60.38 -2.15 -39.86
C THR A 56 -59.73 -3.46 -40.28
N LEU A 57 -59.25 -3.46 -41.52
CA LEU A 57 -58.55 -4.58 -42.14
C LEU A 57 -57.26 -4.06 -42.75
N LEU A 58 -56.14 -4.59 -42.29
CA LEU A 58 -54.84 -4.32 -42.90
C LEU A 58 -54.58 -5.33 -44.00
N VAL A 59 -53.93 -4.90 -45.07
CA VAL A 59 -53.64 -5.71 -46.27
C VAL A 59 -52.23 -5.36 -46.75
N ARG A 60 -51.44 -6.36 -47.13
CA ARG A 60 -50.07 -6.16 -47.63
C ARG A 60 -49.70 -7.09 -48.80
N THR A 61 -48.72 -6.67 -49.58
CA THR A 61 -47.92 -7.44 -50.54
C THR A 61 -46.51 -6.82 -50.57
N ASP A 62 -45.50 -7.58 -51.01
CA ASP A 62 -44.11 -7.11 -51.05
C ASP A 62 -43.77 -6.62 -52.47
N THR A 63 -42.97 -5.56 -52.62
CA THR A 63 -42.36 -5.14 -53.91
C THR A 63 -41.01 -5.82 -54.14
N VAL A 64 -40.55 -5.88 -55.40
CA VAL A 64 -39.26 -6.46 -55.79
C VAL A 64 -38.31 -5.33 -56.17
N ALA A 65 -37.06 -5.38 -55.68
CA ALA A 65 -36.03 -4.41 -56.01
C ALA A 65 -34.98 -5.02 -56.96
N ASP A 66 -34.48 -4.24 -57.91
CA ASP A 66 -33.30 -4.58 -58.70
C ASP A 66 -32.29 -3.42 -58.78
N GLY A 67 -31.53 -3.29 -59.87
CA GLY A 67 -30.43 -2.33 -60.00
C GLY A 67 -30.46 -1.58 -61.33
N VAL A 68 -31.63 -1.48 -61.95
CA VAL A 68 -31.85 -0.83 -63.23
C VAL A 68 -32.67 0.44 -62.98
N ASP A 69 -32.22 1.57 -63.53
CA ASP A 69 -33.00 2.81 -63.49
C ASP A 69 -34.27 2.63 -64.35
N GLU A 70 -35.42 2.64 -63.68
CA GLU A 70 -36.76 2.39 -64.20
C GLU A 70 -37.67 3.61 -63.94
N ALA A 71 -38.88 3.63 -64.52
CA ALA A 71 -39.84 4.72 -64.27
C ALA A 71 -40.85 4.29 -63.21
N ASP A 72 -41.39 5.22 -62.41
CA ASP A 72 -42.42 4.91 -61.39
C ASP A 72 -43.58 4.06 -61.95
N GLU A 73 -43.89 2.96 -61.25
CA GLU A 73 -44.86 1.95 -61.65
C GLU A 73 -46.03 1.86 -60.67
N THR A 74 -47.18 1.29 -61.05
CA THR A 74 -48.38 1.26 -60.19
C THR A 74 -49.13 -0.06 -60.22
N PHE A 75 -49.78 -0.43 -59.11
CA PHE A 75 -50.76 -1.52 -59.02
C PHE A 75 -51.93 -1.13 -58.10
N THR A 76 -53.05 -1.87 -58.12
CA THR A 76 -54.26 -1.50 -57.37
C THR A 76 -54.78 -2.62 -56.45
N LEU A 77 -55.36 -2.22 -55.32
CA LEU A 77 -56.07 -3.10 -54.38
C LEU A 77 -57.55 -2.72 -54.33
N THR A 78 -58.42 -3.64 -54.72
CA THR A 78 -59.87 -3.48 -54.60
C THR A 78 -60.41 -4.27 -53.40
N GLY A 79 -61.14 -3.61 -52.50
CA GLY A 79 -61.85 -4.27 -51.41
C GLY A 79 -63.36 -4.10 -51.55
N THR A 80 -64.10 -5.22 -51.56
CA THR A 80 -65.57 -5.24 -51.71
C THR A 80 -66.24 -5.81 -50.46
N LEU A 81 -67.01 -4.98 -49.75
CA LEU A 81 -67.82 -5.37 -48.60
C LEU A 81 -69.20 -5.87 -49.04
N ASN A 82 -69.54 -7.07 -48.60
CA ASN A 82 -70.84 -7.71 -48.77
C ASN A 82 -71.53 -7.81 -47.40
N SER A 83 -72.46 -6.89 -47.11
CA SER A 83 -73.20 -6.84 -45.85
C SER A 83 -74.64 -7.31 -46.02
N ASN A 84 -75.11 -8.17 -45.11
CA ASN A 84 -76.43 -8.81 -45.22
C ASN A 84 -77.56 -7.77 -45.25
N GLY A 85 -78.34 -7.76 -46.34
CA GLY A 85 -79.50 -6.88 -46.51
C GLY A 85 -79.24 -5.54 -47.20
N THR A 86 -78.00 -5.28 -47.66
CA THR A 86 -77.64 -4.10 -48.47
C THR A 86 -76.87 -4.51 -49.73
N PRO A 87 -76.86 -3.70 -50.80
CA PRO A 87 -75.95 -3.91 -51.94
C PRO A 87 -74.49 -3.93 -51.49
N SER A 88 -73.65 -4.69 -52.18
CA SER A 88 -72.21 -4.66 -51.95
C SER A 88 -71.62 -3.30 -52.31
N VAL A 89 -70.61 -2.88 -51.56
CA VAL A 89 -69.87 -1.64 -51.80
C VAL A 89 -68.40 -1.99 -51.97
N SER A 90 -67.74 -1.38 -52.96
CA SER A 90 -66.31 -1.59 -53.21
C SER A 90 -65.56 -0.29 -53.19
N ASP A 91 -64.30 -0.35 -52.79
CA ASP A 91 -63.35 0.76 -52.83
C ASP A 91 -62.02 0.27 -53.42
N VAL A 92 -61.27 1.17 -54.05
CA VAL A 92 -60.00 0.87 -54.74
C VAL A 92 -58.91 1.80 -54.25
N GLY A 93 -57.79 1.23 -53.79
CA GLY A 93 -56.54 1.94 -53.54
C GLY A 93 -55.53 1.68 -54.65
N THR A 94 -54.68 2.66 -54.96
CA THR A 94 -53.54 2.52 -55.89
C THR A 94 -52.24 2.63 -55.11
N ALA A 95 -51.32 1.70 -55.35
CA ALA A 95 -49.94 1.74 -54.88
C ALA A 95 -49.01 2.12 -56.05
N THR A 96 -47.97 2.90 -55.75
CA THR A 96 -46.92 3.28 -56.71
C THR A 96 -45.59 2.72 -56.21
N ILE A 97 -44.85 2.03 -57.08
CA ILE A 97 -43.46 1.59 -56.89
C ILE A 97 -42.59 2.70 -57.51
N VAL A 98 -41.71 3.30 -56.72
CA VAL A 98 -40.84 4.40 -57.14
C VAL A 98 -39.44 3.84 -57.35
N ASP A 99 -38.81 4.17 -58.48
CA ASP A 99 -37.46 3.67 -58.77
C ASP A 99 -36.39 4.39 -57.96
N GLY A 100 -35.36 3.63 -57.58
CA GLY A 100 -34.32 4.02 -56.67
C GLY A 100 -32.94 4.26 -57.28
N ASP A 101 -32.73 4.22 -58.61
CA ASP A 101 -31.39 3.99 -59.19
C ASP A 101 -30.76 5.11 -60.08
N THR A 102 -31.36 6.30 -60.16
CA THR A 102 -30.86 7.42 -61.01
C THR A 102 -29.47 7.99 -60.59
N PRO A 103 -28.50 8.21 -61.52
CA PRO A 103 -27.18 8.79 -61.23
C PRO A 103 -27.18 10.31 -61.03
N THR A 104 -26.29 10.81 -60.16
CA THR A 104 -26.17 12.26 -59.86
C THR A 104 -24.72 12.75 -59.84
N ILE A 105 -24.52 14.06 -60.00
CA ILE A 105 -23.24 14.76 -59.78
C ILE A 105 -23.49 16.00 -58.92
N GLN A 106 -22.54 16.33 -58.04
CA GLN A 106 -22.54 17.53 -57.22
C GLN A 106 -21.15 18.18 -57.24
N VAL A 107 -21.08 19.49 -57.35
CA VAL A 107 -19.83 20.29 -57.30
C VAL A 107 -19.93 21.28 -56.15
N GLY A 108 -18.94 21.29 -55.27
CA GLY A 108 -18.98 22.14 -54.09
C GLY A 108 -17.72 22.03 -53.24
N LYS A 109 -17.86 22.16 -51.93
CA LYS A 109 -16.74 22.04 -51.00
C LYS A 109 -16.22 20.58 -50.94
N PRO A 110 -14.89 20.36 -50.94
CA PRO A 110 -14.30 19.04 -50.72
C PRO A 110 -14.88 18.35 -49.48
N GLY A 111 -15.37 17.12 -49.64
CA GLY A 111 -15.90 16.29 -48.54
C GLY A 111 -17.32 16.62 -48.07
N ASP A 112 -18.00 17.62 -48.64
CA ASP A 112 -19.34 18.04 -48.20
C ASP A 112 -20.36 17.94 -49.35
N THR A 113 -21.25 16.95 -49.27
CA THR A 113 -22.34 16.75 -50.23
C THR A 113 -23.53 17.66 -49.85
N GLY A 114 -23.43 18.95 -50.13
CA GLY A 114 -24.55 19.88 -49.90
C GLY A 114 -24.20 21.36 -49.90
N ILE A 115 -22.93 21.74 -49.85
CA ILE A 115 -22.49 23.15 -49.91
C ILE A 115 -21.95 23.46 -51.31
N PRO A 116 -22.68 24.22 -52.15
CA PRO A 116 -22.28 24.48 -53.54
C PRO A 116 -21.13 25.49 -53.68
N ASN A 117 -20.84 26.30 -52.65
CA ASN A 117 -19.89 27.41 -52.76
C ASN A 117 -18.69 27.25 -51.81
N ILE A 118 -17.51 27.66 -52.26
CA ILE A 118 -16.29 27.75 -51.46
C ILE A 118 -15.89 29.22 -51.29
N THR A 119 -15.32 29.56 -50.14
CA THR A 119 -14.73 30.88 -49.87
C THR A 119 -13.26 30.67 -49.57
N VAL A 120 -12.40 31.45 -50.23
CA VAL A 120 -10.96 31.25 -50.24
C VAL A 120 -10.27 32.60 -50.08
N PRO A 121 -9.28 32.74 -49.18
CA PRO A 121 -8.45 33.93 -49.14
C PRO A 121 -7.63 34.08 -50.42
N GLU A 122 -7.36 35.31 -50.84
CA GLU A 122 -6.41 35.58 -51.92
C GLU A 122 -5.03 34.92 -51.65
N GLY A 123 -4.36 34.49 -52.72
CA GLY A 123 -3.05 33.84 -52.66
C GLY A 123 -3.01 32.37 -52.22
N THR A 124 -4.15 31.67 -52.19
CA THR A 124 -4.27 30.26 -51.79
C THR A 124 -4.95 29.38 -52.84
N ASP A 125 -4.78 28.05 -52.77
CA ASP A 125 -5.43 27.13 -53.73
C ASP A 125 -6.96 27.09 -53.47
N ALA A 126 -7.76 27.37 -54.49
CA ALA A 126 -9.21 27.17 -54.49
C ALA A 126 -9.52 25.73 -54.92
N GLU A 127 -9.98 24.91 -53.97
CA GLU A 127 -10.26 23.48 -54.19
C GLU A 127 -11.76 23.17 -54.10
N PHE A 128 -12.27 22.45 -55.10
CA PHE A 128 -13.64 21.95 -55.21
C PHE A 128 -13.68 20.41 -55.07
N GLY A 129 -14.69 19.92 -54.38
CA GLY A 129 -15.11 18.52 -54.40
C GLY A 129 -16.15 18.27 -55.49
N VAL A 130 -15.97 17.19 -56.25
CA VAL A 130 -16.94 16.69 -57.22
C VAL A 130 -17.38 15.30 -56.79
N SER A 131 -18.62 15.16 -56.36
CA SER A 131 -19.21 13.91 -55.88
C SER A 131 -20.16 13.35 -56.92
N ILE A 132 -20.03 12.07 -57.22
CA ILE A 132 -20.81 11.35 -58.23
C ILE A 132 -21.44 10.15 -57.56
N THR A 133 -22.72 9.92 -57.79
CA THR A 133 -23.39 8.70 -57.31
C THR A 133 -23.96 7.87 -58.45
N ARG A 134 -23.89 6.55 -58.29
CA ARG A 134 -24.52 5.53 -59.15
C ARG A 134 -24.15 5.64 -60.63
N ALA A 135 -22.93 6.07 -60.95
CA ALA A 135 -22.47 6.16 -62.33
C ALA A 135 -22.48 4.77 -63.00
N ALA A 136 -23.00 4.69 -64.23
CA ALA A 136 -22.97 3.44 -64.99
C ALA A 136 -21.53 3.11 -65.44
N ALA A 137 -21.25 1.84 -65.76
CA ALA A 137 -19.95 1.46 -66.28
C ALA A 137 -19.59 2.20 -67.57
N GLY A 138 -18.40 2.82 -67.60
CA GLY A 138 -17.90 3.61 -68.73
C GLY A 138 -18.33 5.08 -68.74
N SER A 139 -18.87 5.60 -67.64
CA SER A 139 -19.23 7.00 -67.49
C SER A 139 -18.01 7.94 -67.51
N THR A 140 -18.22 9.20 -67.90
CA THR A 140 -17.17 10.23 -67.91
C THR A 140 -17.67 11.56 -67.34
N VAL A 141 -16.76 12.32 -66.72
CA VAL A 141 -17.00 13.69 -66.24
C VAL A 141 -16.21 14.70 -67.05
N THR A 142 -16.83 15.83 -67.37
CA THR A 142 -16.16 17.01 -67.96
C THR A 142 -16.18 18.15 -66.96
N LEU A 143 -15.04 18.81 -66.74
CA LEU A 143 -14.87 19.93 -65.81
C LEU A 143 -14.52 21.21 -66.58
N THR A 144 -15.07 22.36 -66.19
CA THR A 144 -14.80 23.66 -66.85
C THR A 144 -14.87 24.81 -65.86
N LEU A 145 -13.87 25.70 -65.89
CA LEU A 145 -13.86 26.97 -65.15
C LEU A 145 -14.50 28.09 -65.97
N ALA A 146 -15.13 29.04 -65.29
CA ALA A 146 -15.61 30.28 -65.89
C ALA A 146 -15.54 31.47 -64.93
N ASP A 147 -15.04 32.60 -65.44
CA ASP A 147 -14.95 33.89 -64.75
C ASP A 147 -16.31 34.35 -64.20
N GLY A 148 -16.30 34.95 -63.02
CA GLY A 148 -17.44 35.64 -62.41
C GLY A 148 -17.15 37.13 -62.28
N THR A 149 -17.01 37.63 -61.05
CA THR A 149 -16.40 38.96 -60.80
C THR A 149 -14.87 38.90 -60.80
N ALA A 150 -14.29 37.75 -60.43
CA ALA A 150 -12.88 37.46 -60.61
C ALA A 150 -12.62 37.16 -62.09
N VAL A 151 -11.62 37.83 -62.67
CA VAL A 151 -11.09 37.60 -64.01
C VAL A 151 -9.82 36.72 -63.93
N ASN A 152 -9.30 36.32 -65.08
CA ASN A 152 -8.08 35.49 -65.20
C ASN A 152 -6.78 36.13 -64.64
N ALA A 153 -6.85 37.31 -64.00
CA ALA A 153 -5.76 37.88 -63.22
C ALA A 153 -5.80 37.42 -61.76
N ASP A 154 -6.98 37.05 -61.25
CA ASP A 154 -7.25 36.84 -59.83
C ASP A 154 -7.20 35.34 -59.48
N TYR A 155 -7.27 34.47 -60.49
CA TYR A 155 -6.97 33.05 -60.39
C TYR A 155 -6.21 32.50 -61.61
N ASN A 156 -5.41 31.45 -61.40
CA ASN A 156 -4.47 30.93 -62.39
C ASN A 156 -4.97 29.67 -63.12
N GLU A 157 -5.63 29.85 -64.26
CA GLU A 157 -6.10 28.72 -65.10
C GLU A 157 -4.98 27.77 -65.57
N ALA A 158 -3.71 28.20 -65.55
CA ALA A 158 -2.59 27.34 -65.95
C ALA A 158 -2.34 26.18 -64.96
N ARG A 159 -2.89 26.25 -63.74
CA ARG A 159 -2.84 25.19 -62.72
C ARG A 159 -4.21 24.55 -62.49
N PHE A 160 -5.06 24.50 -63.51
CA PHE A 160 -6.34 23.79 -63.45
C PHE A 160 -6.15 22.26 -63.48
N GLU A 161 -6.24 21.64 -62.30
CA GLU A 161 -5.88 20.24 -62.07
C GLU A 161 -7.00 19.48 -61.35
N TYR A 162 -7.03 18.16 -61.52
CA TYR A 162 -7.90 17.25 -60.78
C TYR A 162 -7.12 16.11 -60.12
N SER A 163 -7.69 15.53 -59.07
CA SER A 163 -7.19 14.36 -58.37
C SER A 163 -8.31 13.34 -58.14
N THR A 164 -7.99 12.06 -58.32
CA THR A 164 -8.87 10.91 -58.04
C THR A 164 -8.43 10.10 -56.83
N ASP A 165 -7.38 10.54 -56.13
CA ASP A 165 -6.77 9.83 -54.99
C ASP A 165 -6.75 10.69 -53.73
N GLY A 166 -7.70 11.61 -53.61
CA GLY A 166 -7.85 12.47 -52.43
C GLY A 166 -6.78 13.57 -52.33
N GLY A 167 -6.24 14.02 -53.46
CA GLY A 167 -5.30 15.15 -53.52
C GLY A 167 -3.83 14.78 -53.41
N THR A 168 -3.49 13.49 -53.48
CA THR A 168 -2.08 13.03 -53.39
C THR A 168 -1.34 13.14 -54.72
N ASN A 169 -2.01 12.89 -55.84
CA ASN A 169 -1.51 13.19 -57.18
C ASN A 169 -2.49 14.09 -57.94
N TRP A 170 -1.95 15.09 -58.64
CA TRP A 170 -2.71 16.07 -59.40
C TRP A 170 -2.38 15.97 -60.88
N THR A 171 -3.42 15.97 -61.71
CA THR A 171 -3.32 15.86 -63.17
C THR A 171 -4.04 17.03 -63.82
N ALA A 172 -3.41 17.67 -64.80
CA ALA A 172 -4.03 18.77 -65.53
C ALA A 172 -5.33 18.34 -66.23
N VAL A 173 -6.37 19.17 -66.15
CA VAL A 173 -7.65 18.90 -66.82
C VAL A 173 -7.49 19.20 -68.33
N SER A 174 -7.41 18.16 -69.15
CA SER A 174 -7.22 18.30 -70.61
C SER A 174 -8.31 17.67 -71.49
N GLY A 175 -9.37 17.13 -70.88
CA GLY A 175 -10.47 16.44 -71.57
C GLY A 175 -11.39 15.67 -70.62
N PRO A 176 -12.33 14.85 -71.13
CA PRO A 176 -13.22 14.05 -70.29
C PRO A 176 -12.45 13.06 -69.41
N ILE A 177 -12.84 13.00 -68.14
CA ILE A 177 -12.22 12.17 -67.10
C ILE A 177 -13.07 10.90 -66.93
N ALA A 178 -12.44 9.73 -66.99
CA ALA A 178 -13.15 8.46 -66.76
C ALA A 178 -13.48 8.29 -65.27
N VAL A 179 -14.71 7.85 -64.97
CA VAL A 179 -15.16 7.57 -63.60
C VAL A 179 -15.53 6.11 -63.45
N ALA A 180 -15.33 5.55 -62.25
CA ALA A 180 -15.67 4.17 -61.97
C ALA A 180 -17.20 3.97 -61.96
N ALA A 181 -17.66 2.74 -62.12
CA ALA A 181 -19.08 2.42 -61.91
C ALA A 181 -19.43 2.54 -60.42
N GLY A 182 -20.61 3.07 -60.10
CA GLY A 182 -21.04 3.37 -58.74
C GLY A 182 -20.65 4.78 -58.30
N ASP A 183 -20.38 4.95 -57.01
CA ASP A 183 -20.06 6.25 -56.43
C ASP A 183 -18.58 6.59 -56.61
N SER A 184 -18.27 7.86 -56.85
CA SER A 184 -16.91 8.35 -57.06
C SER A 184 -16.77 9.79 -56.58
N THR A 185 -15.58 10.15 -56.11
CA THR A 185 -15.24 11.53 -55.76
C THR A 185 -13.99 11.98 -56.51
N LEU A 186 -13.96 13.26 -56.88
CA LEU A 186 -12.79 13.92 -57.45
C LEU A 186 -12.54 15.22 -56.68
N LEU A 187 -11.28 15.60 -56.54
CA LEU A 187 -10.89 16.94 -56.13
C LEU A 187 -10.42 17.72 -57.35
N VAL A 188 -10.70 19.01 -57.38
CA VAL A 188 -10.37 19.90 -58.50
C VAL A 188 -9.84 21.21 -57.93
N ARG A 189 -8.73 21.73 -58.42
CA ARG A 189 -8.14 22.98 -57.89
C ARG A 189 -7.64 23.95 -58.95
N THR A 190 -7.53 25.22 -58.54
CA THR A 190 -6.83 26.32 -59.23
C THR A 190 -6.31 27.32 -58.19
N ASP A 191 -5.27 28.08 -58.48
CA ASP A 191 -4.69 29.04 -57.51
C ASP A 191 -5.43 30.37 -57.56
N THR A 192 -5.63 31.04 -56.42
CA THR A 192 -5.95 32.48 -56.34
C THR A 192 -4.67 33.31 -56.22
N VAL A 193 -4.72 34.57 -56.65
CA VAL A 193 -3.58 35.49 -56.66
C VAL A 193 -3.74 36.50 -55.52
N ALA A 194 -2.69 36.76 -54.74
CA ALA A 194 -2.69 37.80 -53.71
C ALA A 194 -1.98 39.07 -54.18
N ASP A 195 -2.49 40.24 -53.79
CA ASP A 195 -1.78 41.50 -53.98
C ASP A 195 -1.68 42.41 -52.73
N GLY A 196 -1.83 43.73 -52.86
CA GLY A 196 -1.59 44.71 -51.79
C GLY A 196 -2.60 45.86 -51.84
N VAL A 197 -3.74 45.64 -52.49
CA VAL A 197 -4.79 46.63 -52.75
C VAL A 197 -6.07 46.13 -52.08
N ASP A 198 -6.69 47.01 -51.29
CA ASP A 198 -8.03 46.72 -50.74
C ASP A 198 -9.06 46.66 -51.88
N GLU A 199 -9.55 45.46 -52.13
CA GLU A 199 -10.47 45.07 -53.19
C GLU A 199 -11.78 44.49 -52.59
N ALA A 200 -12.81 44.33 -53.41
CA ALA A 200 -14.06 43.71 -52.95
C ALA A 200 -14.05 42.22 -53.24
N ASP A 201 -14.68 41.39 -52.39
CA ASP A 201 -14.78 39.94 -52.63
C ASP A 201 -15.20 39.60 -54.07
N GLU A 202 -14.41 38.75 -54.72
CA GLU A 202 -14.56 38.39 -56.13
C GLU A 202 -14.97 36.92 -56.31
N THR A 203 -15.48 36.52 -57.47
CA THR A 203 -16.03 35.15 -57.66
C THR A 203 -15.70 34.53 -59.02
N PHE A 204 -15.53 33.21 -59.07
CA PHE A 204 -15.47 32.40 -60.29
C PHE A 204 -16.16 31.04 -60.09
N THR A 205 -16.43 30.28 -61.16
CA THR A 205 -17.23 29.03 -61.06
C THR A 205 -16.54 27.82 -61.67
N LEU A 206 -16.85 26.63 -61.12
CA LEU A 206 -16.50 25.32 -61.67
C LEU A 206 -17.78 24.56 -62.04
N THR A 207 -17.92 24.18 -63.31
CA THR A 207 -19.01 23.29 -63.77
C THR A 207 -18.49 21.86 -63.95
N GLY A 208 -19.19 20.90 -63.36
CA GLY A 208 -18.97 19.46 -63.57
C GLY A 208 -20.15 18.79 -64.26
N THR A 209 -19.91 18.13 -65.39
CA THR A 209 -20.95 17.44 -66.17
C THR A 209 -20.66 15.94 -66.26
N LEU A 210 -21.53 15.12 -65.67
CA LEU A 210 -21.50 13.66 -65.75
C LEU A 210 -22.29 13.15 -66.96
N ASN A 211 -21.62 12.36 -67.78
CA ASN A 211 -22.21 11.62 -68.88
C ASN A 211 -22.23 10.13 -68.50
N SER A 212 -23.36 9.68 -67.94
CA SER A 212 -23.58 8.28 -67.55
C SER A 212 -24.28 7.50 -68.65
N ASN A 213 -23.78 6.31 -68.98
CA ASN A 213 -24.31 5.53 -70.10
C ASN A 213 -25.77 5.12 -69.85
N GLY A 214 -26.68 5.52 -70.76
CA GLY A 214 -28.10 5.17 -70.70
C GLY A 214 -29.01 6.26 -70.15
N THR A 215 -28.45 7.34 -69.58
CA THR A 215 -29.19 8.50 -69.04
C THR A 215 -28.80 9.81 -69.74
N PRO A 216 -29.65 10.86 -69.72
CA PRO A 216 -29.25 12.20 -70.14
C PRO A 216 -28.10 12.75 -69.27
N PRO A 217 -27.18 13.56 -69.82
CA PRO A 217 -26.13 14.18 -69.02
C PRO A 217 -26.70 15.04 -67.89
N VAL A 218 -26.11 14.92 -66.70
CA VAL A 218 -26.43 15.75 -65.53
C VAL A 218 -25.22 16.61 -65.20
N SER A 219 -25.46 17.85 -64.77
CA SER A 219 -24.40 18.80 -64.47
C SER A 219 -24.70 19.57 -63.20
N ASP A 220 -23.65 19.98 -62.49
CA ASP A 220 -23.74 20.86 -61.35
C ASP A 220 -22.63 21.93 -61.38
N VAL A 221 -22.84 23.04 -60.66
CA VAL A 221 -21.94 24.20 -60.67
C VAL A 221 -21.61 24.61 -59.24
N GLY A 222 -20.32 24.67 -58.93
CA GLY A 222 -19.83 25.29 -57.70
C GLY A 222 -19.24 26.68 -57.93
N THR A 223 -19.37 27.58 -56.95
CA THR A 223 -18.83 28.95 -57.00
C THR A 223 -17.71 29.12 -55.97
N ALA A 224 -16.57 29.69 -56.36
CA ALA A 224 -15.53 30.16 -55.45
C ALA A 224 -15.64 31.67 -55.25
N THR A 225 -15.54 32.12 -54.00
CA THR A 225 -15.39 33.54 -53.62
C THR A 225 -13.98 33.78 -53.09
N ILE A 226 -13.24 34.69 -53.72
CA ILE A 226 -11.92 35.19 -53.30
C ILE A 226 -12.15 36.35 -52.34
N VAL A 227 -11.64 36.27 -51.12
CA VAL A 227 -11.77 37.31 -50.09
C VAL A 227 -10.49 38.12 -50.00
N ASP A 228 -10.63 39.44 -50.00
CA ASP A 228 -9.54 40.41 -49.91
C ASP A 228 -8.96 40.53 -48.48
N GLY A 229 -7.64 40.66 -48.39
CA GLY A 229 -6.88 40.66 -47.15
C GLY A 229 -6.58 42.04 -46.54
N ASP A 230 -6.83 43.16 -47.21
CA ASP A 230 -6.08 44.41 -46.99
C ASP A 230 -6.78 45.58 -46.25
N THR A 231 -7.97 45.37 -45.67
CA THR A 231 -8.74 46.45 -45.00
C THR A 231 -8.13 46.97 -43.66
N PRO A 232 -8.00 48.31 -43.45
CA PRO A 232 -7.53 48.91 -42.19
C PRO A 232 -8.53 48.80 -41.02
N THR A 233 -8.05 48.62 -39.78
CA THR A 233 -8.90 48.49 -38.58
C THR A 233 -8.42 49.35 -37.40
N ILE A 234 -9.34 49.64 -36.47
CA ILE A 234 -9.08 50.24 -35.15
C ILE A 234 -9.81 49.44 -34.08
N GLN A 235 -9.21 49.31 -32.90
CA GLN A 235 -9.79 48.68 -31.70
C GLN A 235 -9.51 49.53 -30.47
N VAL A 236 -10.48 49.68 -29.57
CA VAL A 236 -10.38 50.40 -28.29
C VAL A 236 -10.74 49.45 -27.16
N GLY A 237 -9.88 49.33 -26.15
CA GLY A 237 -10.09 48.36 -25.08
C GLY A 237 -9.01 48.40 -24.01
N LYS A 238 -8.71 47.25 -23.42
CA LYS A 238 -7.65 47.14 -22.40
C LYS A 238 -6.25 47.36 -22.99
N PRO A 239 -5.35 48.11 -22.33
CA PRO A 239 -3.96 48.25 -22.75
C PRO A 239 -3.27 46.90 -22.99
N GLY A 240 -2.70 46.73 -24.18
CA GLY A 240 -1.95 45.53 -24.56
C GLY A 240 -2.79 44.32 -24.99
N ASP A 241 -4.12 44.41 -24.99
CA ASP A 241 -5.01 43.30 -25.31
C ASP A 241 -5.84 43.56 -26.56
N THR A 242 -5.58 42.81 -27.64
CA THR A 242 -6.33 42.91 -28.89
C THR A 242 -7.57 42.02 -28.81
N GLY A 243 -8.64 42.51 -28.18
CA GLY A 243 -9.94 41.80 -28.20
C GLY A 243 -10.83 41.98 -26.98
N ILE A 244 -10.39 42.64 -25.91
CA ILE A 244 -11.23 42.95 -24.75
C ILE A 244 -11.68 44.42 -24.84
N PRO A 245 -12.97 44.70 -25.16
CA PRO A 245 -13.44 46.07 -25.39
C PRO A 245 -13.62 46.89 -24.10
N ASN A 246 -13.74 46.25 -22.94
CA ASN A 246 -14.12 46.93 -21.70
C ASN A 246 -13.01 46.87 -20.65
N ILE A 247 -12.87 47.94 -19.87
CA ILE A 247 -11.99 48.01 -18.70
C ILE A 247 -12.84 48.19 -17.43
N THR A 248 -12.38 47.61 -16.33
CA THR A 248 -12.99 47.79 -15.00
C THR A 248 -11.94 48.44 -14.12
N VAL A 249 -12.30 49.52 -13.44
CA VAL A 249 -11.39 50.39 -12.72
C VAL A 249 -11.99 50.74 -11.36
N PRO A 250 -11.28 50.54 -10.25
CA PRO A 250 -11.72 51.04 -8.95
C PRO A 250 -11.81 52.57 -8.97
N GLU A 251 -12.79 53.13 -8.27
CA GLU A 251 -12.84 54.57 -8.02
C GLU A 251 -11.51 55.12 -7.42
N GLY A 252 -11.16 56.36 -7.75
CA GLY A 252 -9.93 57.02 -7.30
C GLY A 252 -8.64 56.61 -8.02
N THR A 253 -8.70 55.88 -9.14
CA THR A 253 -7.53 55.43 -9.91
C THR A 253 -7.58 55.85 -11.39
N ASP A 254 -6.46 55.78 -12.11
CA ASP A 254 -6.41 56.13 -13.54
C ASP A 254 -7.14 55.03 -14.37
N ALA A 255 -8.14 55.41 -15.15
CA ALA A 255 -8.76 54.56 -16.16
C ALA A 255 -7.97 54.64 -17.48
N GLU A 256 -7.27 53.58 -17.85
CA GLU A 256 -6.40 53.53 -19.03
C GLU A 256 -6.95 52.58 -20.13
N PHE A 257 -7.06 53.08 -21.35
CA PHE A 257 -7.44 52.35 -22.56
C PHE A 257 -6.25 52.17 -23.51
N GLY A 258 -6.18 51.00 -24.15
CA GLY A 258 -5.37 50.75 -25.34
C GLY A 258 -6.16 51.01 -26.62
N VAL A 259 -5.54 51.69 -27.58
CA VAL A 259 -6.07 51.89 -28.94
C VAL A 259 -5.11 51.22 -29.92
N SER A 260 -5.56 50.14 -30.56
CA SER A 260 -4.78 49.38 -31.53
C SER A 260 -5.27 49.65 -32.95
N ILE A 261 -4.34 49.86 -33.87
CA ILE A 261 -4.61 50.19 -35.27
C ILE A 261 -3.83 49.23 -36.14
N THR A 262 -4.48 48.68 -37.16
CA THR A 262 -3.79 47.85 -38.16
C THR A 262 -3.90 48.44 -39.56
N ARG A 263 -2.82 48.30 -40.34
CA ARG A 263 -2.78 48.59 -41.77
C ARG A 263 -3.22 50.03 -42.13
N ALA A 264 -2.92 51.01 -41.28
CA ALA A 264 -3.24 52.41 -41.58
C ALA A 264 -2.46 52.91 -42.80
N ALA A 265 -3.12 53.62 -43.71
CA ALA A 265 -2.46 54.22 -44.86
C ALA A 265 -1.56 55.41 -44.43
N ALA A 266 -0.60 55.78 -45.27
CA ALA A 266 0.24 56.94 -44.99
C ALA A 266 -0.59 58.24 -44.87
N GLY A 267 -0.40 58.97 -43.76
CA GLY A 267 -1.13 60.21 -43.47
C GLY A 267 -2.47 60.01 -42.75
N SER A 268 -2.74 58.80 -42.23
CA SER A 268 -3.94 58.52 -41.43
C SER A 268 -3.95 59.28 -40.10
N THR A 269 -5.15 59.53 -39.58
CA THR A 269 -5.34 60.19 -38.27
C THR A 269 -6.40 59.49 -37.44
N VAL A 270 -6.23 59.50 -36.12
CA VAL A 270 -7.22 59.03 -35.15
C VAL A 270 -7.82 60.19 -34.37
N THR A 271 -9.14 60.18 -34.21
CA THR A 271 -9.87 61.07 -33.31
C THR A 271 -10.35 60.29 -32.10
N LEU A 272 -10.08 60.79 -30.89
CA LEU A 272 -10.49 60.18 -29.62
C LEU A 272 -11.53 61.08 -28.94
N THR A 273 -12.62 60.49 -28.43
CA THR A 273 -13.69 61.22 -27.74
C THR A 273 -14.17 60.44 -26.53
N LEU A 274 -14.30 61.09 -25.37
CA LEU A 274 -14.99 60.55 -24.20
C LEU A 274 -16.48 60.89 -24.26
N ALA A 275 -17.31 59.98 -23.75
CA ALA A 275 -18.73 60.22 -23.57
C ALA A 275 -19.22 59.57 -22.28
N ASP A 276 -20.01 60.33 -21.52
CA ASP A 276 -20.75 59.86 -20.35
C ASP A 276 -21.60 58.63 -20.67
N GLY A 277 -21.56 57.63 -19.81
CA GLY A 277 -22.49 56.50 -19.78
C GLY A 277 -23.48 56.68 -18.63
N THR A 278 -23.34 55.87 -17.58
CA THR A 278 -23.97 56.13 -16.27
C THR A 278 -23.15 57.08 -15.39
N ALA A 279 -21.83 57.12 -15.58
CA ALA A 279 -20.95 58.09 -14.95
C ALA A 279 -21.14 59.47 -15.59
N VAL A 280 -21.23 60.51 -14.77
CA VAL A 280 -21.19 61.92 -15.14
C VAL A 280 -19.79 62.52 -14.93
N ASN A 281 -19.60 63.77 -15.34
CA ASN A 281 -18.33 64.51 -15.22
C ASN A 281 -17.88 64.80 -13.76
N ALA A 282 -18.58 64.26 -12.76
CA ALA A 282 -18.15 64.28 -11.36
C ALA A 282 -17.32 63.03 -11.00
N ASP A 283 -17.52 61.93 -11.72
CA ASP A 283 -17.06 60.59 -11.35
C ASP A 283 -15.76 60.24 -12.09
N TYR A 284 -15.46 60.98 -13.17
CA TYR A 284 -14.17 60.96 -13.84
C TYR A 284 -13.74 62.36 -14.31
N ASN A 285 -12.43 62.60 -14.34
CA ASN A 285 -11.86 63.92 -14.56
C ASN A 285 -11.46 64.16 -16.02
N GLU A 286 -12.39 64.69 -16.83
CA GLU A 286 -12.12 65.08 -18.23
C GLU A 286 -10.95 66.07 -18.40
N ALA A 287 -10.57 66.82 -17.35
CA ALA A 287 -9.44 67.75 -17.42
C ALA A 287 -8.07 67.03 -17.53
N ARG A 288 -8.01 65.72 -17.27
CA ARG A 288 -6.82 64.88 -17.45
C ARG A 288 -6.97 63.86 -18.59
N PHE A 289 -7.78 64.18 -19.62
CA PHE A 289 -7.90 63.37 -20.82
C PHE A 289 -6.64 63.45 -21.71
N GLU A 290 -5.78 62.43 -21.61
CA GLU A 290 -4.44 62.39 -22.20
C GLU A 290 -4.23 61.13 -23.04
N TYR A 291 -3.31 61.21 -24.01
CA TYR A 291 -2.83 60.06 -24.77
C TYR A 291 -1.31 59.94 -24.75
N SER A 292 -0.80 58.74 -25.00
CA SER A 292 0.62 58.42 -25.15
C SER A 292 0.85 57.56 -26.39
N THR A 293 1.92 57.88 -27.13
CA THR A 293 2.40 57.09 -28.28
C THR A 293 3.70 56.34 -28.00
N ASP A 294 4.19 56.39 -26.76
CA ASP A 294 5.48 55.82 -26.34
C ASP A 294 5.34 54.85 -25.16
N GLY A 295 4.17 54.22 -25.03
CA GLY A 295 3.90 53.22 -23.99
C GLY A 295 3.74 53.81 -22.59
N GLY A 296 3.23 55.03 -22.48
CA GLY A 296 2.89 55.66 -21.20
C GLY A 296 4.03 56.45 -20.55
N THR A 297 5.15 56.66 -21.24
CA THR A 297 6.29 57.41 -20.69
C THR A 297 6.10 58.93 -20.78
N ASN A 298 5.47 59.40 -21.86
CA ASN A 298 5.01 60.79 -21.99
C ASN A 298 3.53 60.83 -22.32
N TRP A 299 2.81 61.74 -21.67
CA TRP A 299 1.37 61.94 -21.83
C TRP A 299 1.08 63.33 -22.38
N THR A 300 0.19 63.41 -23.36
CA THR A 300 -0.19 64.64 -24.05
C THR A 300 -1.71 64.80 -24.02
N ALA A 301 -2.21 65.99 -23.71
CA ALA A 301 -3.64 66.27 -23.71
C ALA A 301 -4.27 66.05 -25.11
N VAL A 302 -5.42 65.38 -25.15
CA VAL A 302 -6.19 65.18 -26.39
C VAL A 302 -6.87 66.51 -26.75
N SER A 303 -6.47 67.10 -27.88
CA SER A 303 -6.97 68.43 -28.32
C SER A 303 -7.37 68.51 -29.80
N GLY A 304 -7.29 67.38 -30.52
CA GLY A 304 -7.61 67.27 -31.94
C GLY A 304 -7.16 65.92 -32.52
N PRO A 305 -7.25 65.74 -33.87
CA PRO A 305 -6.82 64.50 -34.52
C PRO A 305 -5.34 64.20 -34.27
N ILE A 306 -5.05 62.94 -33.96
CA ILE A 306 -3.72 62.40 -33.66
C ILE A 306 -3.18 61.73 -34.92
N ALA A 307 -1.98 62.12 -35.36
CA ALA A 307 -1.35 61.48 -36.52
C ALA A 307 -0.84 60.08 -36.16
N VAL A 308 -1.10 59.09 -37.02
CA VAL A 308 -0.61 57.72 -36.85
C VAL A 308 0.33 57.32 -37.98
N ALA A 309 1.28 56.45 -37.69
CA ALA A 309 2.22 55.96 -38.69
C ALA A 309 1.50 55.06 -39.72
N ALA A 310 2.10 54.89 -40.89
CA ALA A 310 1.62 53.90 -41.85
C ALA A 310 1.89 52.48 -41.31
N GLY A 311 0.94 51.56 -41.50
CA GLY A 311 0.97 50.22 -40.92
C GLY A 311 0.33 50.17 -39.53
N ASP A 312 0.85 49.31 -38.67
CA ASP A 312 0.27 49.06 -37.36
C ASP A 312 0.76 50.09 -36.33
N SER A 313 -0.10 50.48 -35.39
CA SER A 313 0.20 51.46 -34.35
C SER A 313 -0.61 51.22 -33.10
N THR A 314 -0.04 51.57 -31.94
CA THR A 314 -0.72 51.49 -30.64
C THR A 314 -0.66 52.84 -29.92
N LEU A 315 -1.75 53.23 -29.27
CA LEU A 315 -1.81 54.40 -28.38
C LEU A 315 -2.35 53.95 -27.02
N LEU A 316 -1.89 54.61 -25.95
CA LEU A 316 -2.55 54.56 -24.64
C LEU A 316 -3.32 55.84 -24.42
N VAL A 317 -4.45 55.75 -23.73
CA VAL A 317 -5.36 56.86 -23.44
C VAL A 317 -5.82 56.76 -22.00
N ARG A 318 -5.80 57.84 -21.22
CA ARG A 318 -6.23 57.79 -19.81
C ARG A 318 -7.08 58.98 -19.38
N THR A 319 -7.84 58.76 -18.30
CA THR A 319 -8.54 59.76 -17.48
C THR A 319 -8.62 59.26 -16.04
N ASP A 320 -8.75 60.14 -15.05
CA ASP A 320 -8.83 59.71 -13.63
C ASP A 320 -10.27 59.41 -13.26
N THR A 321 -10.51 58.40 -12.43
CA THR A 321 -11.77 58.23 -11.68
C THR A 321 -11.67 58.96 -10.33
N VAL A 322 -12.80 59.38 -9.79
CA VAL A 322 -12.90 60.09 -8.50
C VAL A 322 -13.37 59.10 -7.45
N ALA A 323 -12.68 59.03 -6.30
CA ALA A 323 -13.16 58.28 -5.14
C ALA A 323 -13.94 59.20 -4.21
N ASP A 324 -15.06 58.73 -3.68
CA ASP A 324 -15.74 59.40 -2.58
C ASP A 324 -15.96 58.53 -1.33
N GLY A 325 -17.12 58.60 -0.68
CA GLY A 325 -17.40 57.93 0.59
C GLY A 325 -18.86 57.45 0.65
N VAL A 326 -19.50 57.33 -0.50
CA VAL A 326 -20.93 57.07 -0.68
C VAL A 326 -21.07 55.78 -1.48
N ASP A 327 -21.85 54.82 -0.97
CA ASP A 327 -22.20 53.63 -1.76
C ASP A 327 -23.06 54.04 -2.97
N GLU A 328 -22.50 53.85 -4.15
CA GLU A 328 -23.03 54.17 -5.46
C GLU A 328 -23.07 52.91 -6.33
N ALA A 329 -23.87 52.92 -7.40
CA ALA A 329 -23.90 51.77 -8.30
C ALA A 329 -22.71 51.86 -9.26
N ASP A 330 -22.11 50.73 -9.66
CA ASP A 330 -21.08 50.71 -10.70
C ASP A 330 -21.46 51.58 -11.91
N GLU A 331 -20.58 52.52 -12.24
CA GLU A 331 -20.84 53.54 -13.25
C GLU A 331 -20.02 53.30 -14.50
N THR A 332 -20.44 53.85 -15.64
CA THR A 332 -19.76 53.62 -16.92
C THR A 332 -19.54 54.89 -17.70
N PHE A 333 -18.43 54.96 -18.42
CA PHE A 333 -18.18 55.94 -19.48
C PHE A 333 -17.47 55.27 -20.66
N THR A 334 -17.47 55.92 -21.82
CA THR A 334 -16.93 55.32 -23.05
C THR A 334 -15.85 56.16 -23.70
N LEU A 335 -14.88 55.48 -24.33
CA LEU A 335 -13.88 56.06 -25.22
C LEU A 335 -14.16 55.60 -26.64
N THR A 336 -14.47 56.54 -27.54
CA THR A 336 -14.58 56.26 -28.99
C THR A 336 -13.30 56.65 -29.70
N GLY A 337 -12.70 55.70 -30.42
CA GLY A 337 -11.58 55.92 -31.32
C GLY A 337 -12.03 55.81 -32.78
N THR A 338 -11.84 56.86 -33.57
CA THR A 338 -12.19 56.88 -35.01
C THR A 338 -10.93 57.03 -35.86
N LEU A 339 -10.59 55.99 -36.64
CA LEU A 339 -9.51 56.00 -37.63
C LEU A 339 -10.02 56.52 -38.97
N ASN A 340 -9.35 57.55 -39.47
CA ASN A 340 -9.52 58.07 -40.82
C ASN A 340 -8.30 57.65 -41.64
N SER A 341 -8.40 56.51 -42.32
CA SER A 341 -7.35 56.00 -43.21
C SER A 341 -7.59 56.49 -44.64
N ASN A 342 -6.53 56.97 -45.30
CA ASN A 342 -6.65 57.53 -46.65
C ASN A 342 -7.07 56.44 -47.65
N GLY A 343 -8.22 56.64 -48.31
CA GLY A 343 -8.73 55.74 -49.36
C GLY A 343 -9.88 54.84 -48.91
N THR A 344 -10.13 54.72 -47.60
CA THR A 344 -11.23 53.92 -47.04
C THR A 344 -12.24 54.80 -46.27
N PRO A 345 -13.49 54.36 -46.08
CA PRO A 345 -14.40 55.00 -45.15
C PRO A 345 -13.84 55.00 -43.72
N PRO A 346 -14.13 56.02 -42.89
CA PRO A 346 -13.70 56.02 -41.49
C PRO A 346 -14.24 54.80 -40.74
N VAL A 347 -13.36 54.16 -39.96
CA VAL A 347 -13.72 53.05 -39.07
C VAL A 347 -13.58 53.51 -37.63
N SER A 348 -14.49 53.08 -36.76
CA SER A 348 -14.51 53.48 -35.36
C SER A 348 -14.77 52.30 -34.46
N ASP A 349 -14.20 52.35 -33.27
CA ASP A 349 -14.48 51.40 -32.20
C ASP A 349 -14.69 52.13 -30.86
N VAL A 350 -15.38 51.47 -29.93
CA VAL A 350 -15.77 52.04 -28.64
C VAL A 350 -15.35 51.09 -27.52
N GLY A 351 -14.54 51.58 -26.60
CA GLY A 351 -14.26 50.90 -25.33
C GLY A 351 -15.10 51.48 -24.19
N THR A 352 -15.55 50.63 -23.27
CA THR A 352 -16.30 51.06 -22.08
C THR A 352 -15.45 50.90 -20.82
N ALA A 353 -15.36 51.92 -19.99
CA ALA A 353 -14.85 51.80 -18.63
C ALA A 353 -16.01 51.64 -17.65
N THR A 354 -15.91 50.68 -16.74
CA THR A 354 -16.76 50.54 -15.56
C THR A 354 -15.98 51.00 -14.33
N ILE A 355 -16.45 52.05 -13.68
CA ILE A 355 -15.99 52.52 -12.38
C ILE A 355 -16.70 51.66 -11.33
N VAL A 356 -15.92 50.91 -10.55
CA VAL A 356 -16.44 50.07 -9.46
C VAL A 356 -16.42 50.88 -8.18
N ASP A 357 -17.56 50.95 -7.52
CA ASP A 357 -17.71 51.59 -6.23
C ASP A 357 -17.05 50.75 -5.12
N GLY A 358 -16.24 51.42 -4.31
CA GLY A 358 -15.51 50.82 -3.20
C GLY A 358 -16.30 50.76 -1.90
N ASP A 359 -17.46 51.42 -1.78
CA ASP A 359 -18.06 51.76 -0.48
C ASP A 359 -19.21 50.83 -0.01
N THR A 360 -19.48 49.73 -0.73
CA THR A 360 -20.55 48.79 -0.37
C THR A 360 -20.35 48.11 0.99
N PRO A 361 -21.34 48.19 1.91
CA PRO A 361 -21.33 47.47 3.19
C PRO A 361 -21.39 45.96 2.99
N THR A 362 -20.63 45.19 3.76
CA THR A 362 -20.64 43.71 3.70
C THR A 362 -20.94 43.09 5.05
N ILE A 363 -21.44 41.86 5.03
CA ILE A 363 -21.60 40.98 6.19
C ILE A 363 -21.02 39.61 5.84
N GLN A 364 -20.36 38.97 6.80
CA GLN A 364 -19.85 37.61 6.70
C GLN A 364 -20.24 36.81 7.95
N VAL A 365 -20.64 35.55 7.77
CA VAL A 365 -21.00 34.62 8.85
C VAL A 365 -20.13 33.38 8.75
N GLY A 366 -19.47 33.00 9.84
CA GLY A 366 -18.54 31.87 9.82
C GLY A 366 -17.90 31.60 11.18
N LYS A 367 -16.68 31.07 11.19
CA LYS A 367 -15.93 30.80 12.43
C LYS A 367 -15.60 32.10 13.19
N PRO A 368 -15.77 32.15 14.53
CA PRO A 368 -15.35 33.29 15.33
C PRO A 368 -13.87 33.67 15.07
N GLY A 369 -13.61 34.94 14.79
CA GLY A 369 -12.25 35.46 14.59
C GLY A 369 -11.64 35.24 13.21
N ASP A 370 -12.28 34.47 12.32
CA ASP A 370 -11.77 34.18 10.98
C ASP A 370 -12.60 34.88 9.89
N THR A 371 -11.93 35.64 9.02
CA THR A 371 -12.54 36.27 7.85
C THR A 371 -12.27 35.42 6.62
N GLY A 372 -12.96 34.29 6.47
CA GLY A 372 -12.81 33.45 5.28
C GLY A 372 -13.34 32.02 5.37
N ILE A 373 -13.56 31.48 6.57
CA ILE A 373 -14.10 30.13 6.77
C ILE A 373 -15.62 30.20 7.01
N PRO A 374 -16.45 29.73 6.05
CA PRO A 374 -17.91 29.88 6.14
C PRO A 374 -18.58 28.86 7.08
N ASN A 375 -17.91 27.75 7.43
CA ASN A 375 -18.54 26.65 8.16
C ASN A 375 -17.84 26.40 9.50
N ILE A 376 -18.60 25.98 10.49
CA ILE A 376 -18.11 25.53 11.80
C ILE A 376 -18.49 24.07 12.00
N THR A 377 -17.64 23.32 12.69
CA THR A 377 -17.92 21.95 13.15
C THR A 377 -17.99 21.98 14.66
N VAL A 378 -18.99 21.34 15.24
CA VAL A 378 -19.30 21.40 16.67
C VAL A 378 -19.71 20.01 17.17
N PRO A 379 -19.09 19.48 18.23
CA PRO A 379 -19.57 18.27 18.88
C PRO A 379 -20.95 18.48 19.50
N GLU A 380 -21.81 17.46 19.45
CA GLU A 380 -23.10 17.50 20.14
C GLU A 380 -22.97 17.80 21.65
N GLY A 381 -23.99 18.46 22.22
CA GLY A 381 -24.00 18.90 23.62
C GLY A 381 -23.18 20.16 23.94
N THR A 382 -22.50 20.76 22.96
CA THR A 382 -21.71 22.00 23.13
C THR A 382 -22.36 23.24 22.47
N ASP A 383 -21.91 24.44 22.83
CA ASP A 383 -22.39 25.69 22.24
C ASP A 383 -21.82 25.84 20.80
N ALA A 384 -22.68 25.87 19.79
CA ALA A 384 -22.30 26.23 18.42
C ALA A 384 -22.18 27.75 18.30
N GLU A 385 -20.95 28.27 18.14
CA GLU A 385 -20.67 29.71 18.08
C GLU A 385 -20.23 30.17 16.69
N PHE A 386 -20.91 31.19 16.15
CA PHE A 386 -20.59 31.86 14.89
C PHE A 386 -20.04 33.26 15.12
N GLY A 387 -19.04 33.63 14.33
CA GLY A 387 -18.61 35.01 14.12
C GLY A 387 -19.43 35.69 13.02
N VAL A 388 -19.91 36.90 13.29
CA VAL A 388 -20.56 37.76 12.30
C VAL A 388 -19.75 39.04 12.14
N SER A 389 -19.07 39.16 11.00
CA SER A 389 -18.19 40.30 10.67
C SER A 389 -18.91 41.24 9.72
N ILE A 390 -18.89 42.53 10.02
CA ILE A 390 -19.56 43.58 9.25
C ILE A 390 -18.53 44.64 8.90
N THR A 391 -18.52 45.07 7.63
CA THR A 391 -17.68 46.19 7.21
C THR A 391 -18.52 47.36 6.71
N ARG A 392 -18.04 48.57 6.97
CA ARG A 392 -18.56 49.83 6.39
C ARG A 392 -20.07 50.04 6.59
N ALA A 393 -20.62 49.61 7.73
CA ALA A 393 -22.03 49.84 8.03
C ALA A 393 -22.33 51.34 8.15
N ALA A 394 -23.43 51.80 7.54
CA ALA A 394 -23.88 53.18 7.68
C ALA A 394 -24.38 53.48 9.11
N ALA A 395 -24.51 54.77 9.45
CA ALA A 395 -25.08 55.16 10.73
C ALA A 395 -26.56 54.71 10.85
N GLY A 396 -26.87 53.95 11.91
CA GLY A 396 -28.22 53.44 12.18
C GLY A 396 -28.57 52.13 11.47
N SER A 397 -27.58 51.41 10.94
CA SER A 397 -27.75 50.08 10.36
C SER A 397 -28.16 49.03 11.40
N THR A 398 -28.87 48.00 10.95
CA THR A 398 -29.26 46.87 11.81
C THR A 398 -28.97 45.53 11.15
N VAL A 399 -28.67 44.51 11.95
CA VAL A 399 -28.52 43.12 11.51
C VAL A 399 -29.69 42.29 12.02
N THR A 400 -30.24 41.45 11.14
CA THR A 400 -31.20 40.41 11.50
C THR A 400 -30.50 39.06 11.40
N LEU A 401 -30.58 38.25 12.46
CA LEU A 401 -30.02 36.91 12.50
C LEU A 401 -31.16 35.89 12.48
N THR A 402 -31.00 34.79 11.76
CA THR A 402 -32.02 33.74 11.66
C THR A 402 -31.35 32.37 11.55
N LEU A 403 -31.80 31.42 12.36
CA LEU A 403 -31.42 30.01 12.25
C LEU A 403 -32.37 29.30 11.28
N ALA A 404 -31.85 28.31 10.57
CA ALA A 404 -32.64 27.41 9.74
C ALA A 404 -32.08 25.99 9.78
N ASP A 405 -32.98 25.02 9.93
CA ASP A 405 -32.72 23.58 9.83
C ASP A 405 -32.01 23.23 8.51
N GLY A 406 -31.01 22.37 8.59
CA GLY A 406 -30.39 21.67 7.45
C GLY A 406 -30.79 20.20 7.48
N THR A 407 -29.84 19.31 7.78
CA THR A 407 -30.13 17.93 8.20
C THR A 407 -30.54 17.84 9.67
N ALA A 408 -30.01 18.74 10.52
CA ALA A 408 -30.44 18.89 11.91
C ALA A 408 -31.82 19.55 11.99
N VAL A 409 -32.70 19.00 12.81
CA VAL A 409 -33.99 19.55 13.22
C VAL A 409 -33.88 20.25 14.58
N ASN A 410 -34.95 20.92 15.00
CA ASN A 410 -35.05 21.60 16.30
C ASN A 410 -34.96 20.66 17.54
N ALA A 411 -34.73 19.36 17.36
CA ALA A 411 -34.41 18.45 18.46
C ALA A 411 -32.90 18.45 18.77
N ASP A 412 -32.08 18.73 17.76
CA ASP A 412 -30.63 18.49 17.77
C ASP A 412 -29.86 19.79 18.11
N TYR A 413 -30.55 20.93 18.01
CA TYR A 413 -30.09 22.21 18.56
C TYR A 413 -31.21 23.01 19.23
N ASN A 414 -30.85 23.79 20.24
CA ASN A 414 -31.79 24.46 21.13
C ASN A 414 -32.02 25.93 20.73
N GLU A 415 -32.99 26.18 19.85
CA GLU A 415 -33.42 27.54 19.48
C GLU A 415 -33.81 28.41 20.70
N ALA A 416 -34.14 27.82 21.86
CA ALA A 416 -34.48 28.59 23.05
C ALA A 416 -33.28 29.33 23.68
N ARG A 417 -32.05 28.95 23.33
CA ARG A 417 -30.80 29.63 23.72
C ARG A 417 -30.12 30.34 22.53
N PHE A 418 -30.90 30.84 21.58
CA PHE A 418 -30.37 31.66 20.49
C PHE A 418 -29.99 33.07 20.97
N GLU A 419 -28.69 33.33 21.13
CA GLU A 419 -28.12 34.52 21.77
C GLU A 419 -27.03 35.17 20.90
N TYR A 420 -26.79 36.48 21.12
CA TYR A 420 -25.68 37.21 20.52
C TYR A 420 -24.89 38.01 21.57
N SER A 421 -23.64 38.31 21.25
CA SER A 421 -22.75 39.18 22.01
C SER A 421 -22.12 40.25 21.11
N THR A 422 -21.93 41.44 21.68
CA THR A 422 -21.26 42.60 21.03
C THR A 422 -19.97 43.02 21.75
N ASP A 423 -19.58 42.28 22.78
CA ASP A 423 -18.42 42.59 23.63
C ASP A 423 -17.44 41.40 23.72
N GLY A 424 -17.40 40.56 22.68
CA GLY A 424 -16.50 39.43 22.58
C GLY A 424 -16.85 38.28 23.53
N GLY A 425 -18.15 38.05 23.77
CA GLY A 425 -18.64 36.89 24.52
C GLY A 425 -18.75 37.09 26.04
N THR A 426 -18.51 38.32 26.55
CA THR A 426 -18.58 38.60 28.00
C THR A 426 -20.02 38.78 28.49
N ASN A 427 -20.91 39.31 27.66
CA ASN A 427 -22.35 39.36 27.91
C ASN A 427 -23.13 38.83 26.70
N TRP A 428 -24.14 38.01 26.97
CA TRP A 428 -25.01 37.38 25.97
C TRP A 428 -26.44 37.88 26.09
N THR A 429 -27.07 38.17 24.96
CA THR A 429 -28.43 38.68 24.86
C THR A 429 -29.24 37.83 23.88
N ALA A 430 -30.45 37.43 24.26
CA ALA A 430 -31.34 36.68 23.37
C ALA A 430 -31.65 37.46 22.07
N VAL A 431 -31.63 36.77 20.94
CA VAL A 431 -32.00 37.34 19.64
C VAL A 431 -33.53 37.42 19.57
N SER A 432 -34.08 38.63 19.65
CA SER A 432 -35.55 38.85 19.63
C SER A 432 -36.02 39.82 18.53
N GLY A 433 -35.13 40.22 17.63
CA GLY A 433 -35.39 41.19 16.57
C GLY A 433 -34.10 41.82 16.01
N PRO A 434 -34.21 42.87 15.18
CA PRO A 434 -33.04 43.51 14.58
C PRO A 434 -32.08 44.09 15.63
N ILE A 435 -30.79 43.81 15.47
CA ILE A 435 -29.69 44.22 16.34
C ILE A 435 -29.07 45.49 15.76
N ALA A 436 -28.91 46.54 16.57
CA ALA A 436 -28.26 47.77 16.11
C ALA A 436 -26.75 47.58 16.03
N VAL A 437 -26.14 48.01 14.93
CA VAL A 437 -24.68 47.96 14.73
C VAL A 437 -24.10 49.37 14.65
N ALA A 438 -22.84 49.53 15.05
CA ALA A 438 -22.15 50.81 14.98
C ALA A 438 -21.87 51.17 13.51
N ALA A 439 -21.65 52.46 13.24
CA ALA A 439 -21.19 52.88 11.91
C ALA A 439 -19.72 52.45 11.71
N GLY A 440 -19.37 51.97 10.52
CA GLY A 440 -18.07 51.38 10.21
C GLY A 440 -18.05 49.87 10.45
N ASP A 441 -16.89 49.35 10.82
CA ASP A 441 -16.69 47.91 10.99
C ASP A 441 -17.18 47.46 12.38
N SER A 442 -17.75 46.25 12.46
CA SER A 442 -18.29 45.68 13.69
C SER A 442 -18.21 44.16 13.66
N THR A 443 -18.05 43.55 14.82
CA THR A 443 -18.08 42.09 15.00
C THR A 443 -19.13 41.72 16.03
N LEU A 444 -19.86 40.64 15.78
CA LEU A 444 -20.77 40.02 16.74
C LEU A 444 -20.40 38.54 16.88
N LEU A 445 -20.64 37.99 18.07
CA LEU A 445 -20.66 36.54 18.27
C LEU A 445 -22.12 36.11 18.42
N VAL A 446 -22.45 34.95 17.91
CA VAL A 446 -23.80 34.38 17.91
C VAL A 446 -23.70 32.94 18.32
N ARG A 447 -24.54 32.47 19.24
CA ARG A 447 -24.50 31.07 19.67
C ARG A 447 -25.88 30.44 19.82
N THR A 448 -25.90 29.13 19.72
CA THR A 448 -27.01 28.25 20.11
C THR A 448 -26.42 26.96 20.67
N ASP A 449 -27.14 26.26 21.55
CA ASP A 449 -26.66 24.98 22.07
C ASP A 449 -26.98 23.88 21.05
N THR A 450 -26.08 22.94 20.88
CA THR A 450 -26.41 21.62 20.34
C THR A 450 -26.91 20.73 21.48
N VAL A 451 -27.71 19.72 21.15
CA VAL A 451 -28.28 18.78 22.13
C VAL A 451 -27.50 17.49 22.01
N ALA A 452 -26.88 17.04 23.11
CA ALA A 452 -26.34 15.69 23.17
C ALA A 452 -27.46 14.71 23.52
N ASP A 453 -27.50 13.56 22.87
CA ASP A 453 -28.34 12.45 23.31
C ASP A 453 -27.60 11.13 23.59
N GLY A 454 -28.05 10.01 23.04
CA GLY A 454 -27.44 8.70 23.26
C GLY A 454 -27.73 7.76 22.11
N VAL A 455 -27.94 8.30 20.92
CA VAL A 455 -28.38 7.61 19.70
C VAL A 455 -27.40 7.95 18.59
N ASP A 456 -26.73 6.91 18.09
CA ASP A 456 -25.90 6.99 16.88
C ASP A 456 -26.71 7.52 15.68
N GLU A 457 -26.35 8.72 15.25
CA GLU A 457 -26.96 9.54 14.21
C GLU A 457 -25.87 10.03 13.25
N ALA A 458 -26.24 10.24 11.98
CA ALA A 458 -25.26 10.76 11.02
C ALA A 458 -25.05 12.26 11.23
N ASP A 459 -23.82 12.76 11.05
CA ASP A 459 -23.49 14.19 11.08
C ASP A 459 -24.59 15.08 10.49
N GLU A 460 -25.03 16.02 11.31
CA GLU A 460 -26.17 16.86 11.00
C GLU A 460 -25.75 18.31 10.79
N THR A 461 -26.56 19.10 10.09
CA THR A 461 -26.21 20.47 9.73
C THR A 461 -27.36 21.42 10.01
N PHE A 462 -27.06 22.63 10.48
CA PHE A 462 -27.98 23.76 10.49
C PHE A 462 -27.25 25.04 10.04
N THR A 463 -28.00 26.09 9.72
CA THR A 463 -27.41 27.32 9.17
C THR A 463 -27.78 28.56 9.98
N LEU A 464 -26.85 29.51 10.06
CA LEU A 464 -27.08 30.87 10.54
C LEU A 464 -27.02 31.84 9.36
N THR A 465 -28.14 32.52 9.10
CA THR A 465 -28.19 33.63 8.14
C THR A 465 -28.08 34.96 8.86
N GLY A 466 -27.08 35.76 8.50
CA GLY A 466 -26.95 37.16 8.92
C GLY A 466 -27.35 38.10 7.80
N THR A 467 -28.37 38.95 8.02
CA THR A 467 -28.82 39.96 7.05
C THR A 467 -28.56 41.37 7.56
N LEU A 468 -27.63 42.09 6.93
CA LEU A 468 -27.34 43.49 7.19
C LEU A 468 -28.30 44.40 6.41
N ASN A 469 -29.00 45.26 7.14
CA ASN A 469 -29.83 46.33 6.60
C ASN A 469 -29.08 47.64 6.85
N SER A 470 -28.24 48.03 5.87
CA SER A 470 -27.50 49.29 5.93
C SER A 470 -28.33 50.42 5.32
N ASN A 471 -28.39 51.57 6.00
CA ASN A 471 -29.21 52.69 5.52
C ASN A 471 -28.69 53.22 4.17
N GLY A 472 -29.51 53.12 3.12
CA GLY A 472 -29.19 53.62 1.78
C GLY A 472 -28.90 52.52 0.76
N THR A 473 -28.69 51.28 1.20
CA THR A 473 -28.31 50.15 0.35
C THR A 473 -29.39 49.05 0.38
N PRO A 474 -29.49 48.18 -0.63
CA PRO A 474 -30.25 46.93 -0.50
C PRO A 474 -29.69 46.07 0.65
N PRO A 475 -30.53 45.26 1.33
CA PRO A 475 -30.05 44.33 2.35
C PRO A 475 -29.07 43.33 1.74
N VAL A 476 -27.94 43.09 2.42
CA VAL A 476 -26.96 42.07 2.08
C VAL A 476 -26.99 40.98 3.13
N SER A 477 -26.84 39.72 2.72
CA SER A 477 -26.90 38.58 3.62
C SER A 477 -25.79 37.59 3.34
N ASP A 478 -25.35 36.91 4.38
CA ASP A 478 -24.43 35.78 4.30
C ASP A 478 -24.91 34.62 5.19
N VAL A 479 -24.47 33.41 4.87
CA VAL A 479 -24.90 32.17 5.53
C VAL A 479 -23.68 31.38 5.98
N GLY A 480 -23.61 31.10 7.28
CA GLY A 480 -22.67 30.11 7.83
C GLY A 480 -23.37 28.79 8.12
N THR A 481 -22.68 27.67 7.92
CA THR A 481 -23.20 26.32 8.23
C THR A 481 -22.50 25.78 9.47
N ALA A 482 -23.26 25.25 10.42
CA ALA A 482 -22.74 24.41 11.49
C ALA A 482 -22.98 22.95 11.14
N THR A 483 -21.95 22.12 11.27
CA THR A 483 -22.06 20.66 11.30
C THR A 483 -22.00 20.20 12.76
N ILE A 484 -23.07 19.57 13.23
CA ILE A 484 -23.13 18.85 14.50
C ILE A 484 -22.55 17.48 14.22
N VAL A 485 -21.43 17.17 14.87
CA VAL A 485 -20.81 15.84 14.82
C VAL A 485 -21.44 15.01 15.91
N ASP A 486 -21.92 13.83 15.53
CA ASP A 486 -22.48 12.87 16.48
C ASP A 486 -21.38 12.26 17.35
N GLY A 487 -21.62 12.24 18.66
CA GLY A 487 -20.73 11.66 19.66
C GLY A 487 -21.09 10.22 20.02
N ASP A 488 -22.19 9.69 19.48
CA ASP A 488 -22.80 8.43 19.88
C ASP A 488 -22.45 7.22 18.97
N GLU A 489 -21.55 7.37 17.98
CA GLU A 489 -21.01 6.24 17.21
C GLU A 489 -20.40 5.17 18.14
N PRO A 490 -20.59 3.86 17.85
CA PRO A 490 -20.18 2.79 18.74
C PRO A 490 -18.65 2.73 18.89
N THR A 491 -18.16 2.84 20.12
CA THR A 491 -16.74 2.64 20.47
C THR A 491 -16.22 1.32 19.89
N TYR A 492 -15.24 1.39 18.97
CA TYR A 492 -14.55 0.20 18.49
C TYR A 492 -13.46 -0.21 19.49
N LEU A 493 -13.26 -1.52 19.65
CA LEU A 493 -12.24 -2.08 20.52
C LEU A 493 -11.37 -3.03 19.69
N VAL A 494 -10.17 -2.57 19.36
CA VAL A 494 -9.19 -3.27 18.52
C VAL A 494 -8.03 -3.69 19.41
N VAL A 495 -7.59 -4.94 19.28
CA VAL A 495 -6.55 -5.51 20.14
C VAL A 495 -5.49 -6.28 19.35
N GLY A 496 -4.24 -6.00 19.72
CA GLY A 496 -2.99 -6.65 19.40
C GLY A 496 -3.04 -8.19 19.35
N SER A 497 -2.39 -8.81 18.36
CA SER A 497 -1.93 -10.20 18.41
C SER A 497 -0.47 -10.24 18.89
N SER A 498 0.00 -11.33 19.48
CA SER A 498 1.27 -11.44 20.23
C SER A 498 2.58 -11.38 19.41
N GLY A 499 2.66 -10.60 18.33
CA GLY A 499 3.94 -10.26 17.71
C GLY A 499 4.00 -8.81 17.18
N ASP A 500 5.21 -8.24 17.17
CA ASP A 500 5.48 -6.84 16.77
C ASP A 500 4.70 -6.36 15.52
N ASP A 501 4.01 -5.24 15.67
CA ASP A 501 3.37 -4.55 14.56
C ASP A 501 4.37 -3.78 13.71
N LYS A 502 4.51 -4.18 12.44
CA LYS A 502 5.42 -3.53 11.47
C LYS A 502 4.65 -3.13 10.21
N THR A 503 5.06 -2.02 9.60
CA THR A 503 4.53 -1.59 8.29
C THR A 503 4.68 -2.72 7.26
N GLY A 504 3.57 -3.25 6.76
CA GLY A 504 3.55 -4.37 5.81
C GLY A 504 3.67 -5.77 6.43
N SER A 505 3.53 -5.90 7.75
CA SER A 505 3.35 -7.19 8.45
C SER A 505 2.00 -7.82 8.10
N ALA A 506 1.95 -9.16 8.13
CA ALA A 506 0.79 -9.97 7.72
C ALA A 506 0.24 -10.84 8.87
N THR A 507 0.54 -10.48 10.11
CA THR A 507 -0.09 -11.06 11.31
C THR A 507 -1.41 -10.33 11.59
N ASP A 508 -2.48 -11.09 11.84
CA ASP A 508 -3.86 -10.59 11.98
C ASP A 508 -4.15 -10.10 13.40
N HIS A 509 -4.74 -8.91 13.57
CA HIS A 509 -5.17 -8.36 14.88
C HIS A 509 -6.73 -8.32 14.88
N VAL A 510 -7.37 -9.06 15.80
CA VAL A 510 -8.76 -9.55 15.59
C VAL A 510 -9.83 -8.64 16.23
N VAL A 511 -10.44 -7.79 15.40
CA VAL A 511 -11.89 -7.75 15.08
C VAL A 511 -11.98 -7.30 13.60
N PRO A 512 -12.77 -7.93 12.71
CA PRO A 512 -12.81 -7.52 11.30
C PRO A 512 -13.33 -6.09 11.17
N ASN A 513 -12.60 -5.24 10.45
CA ASN A 513 -13.15 -4.01 9.91
C ASN A 513 -14.44 -4.34 9.13
N PRO A 514 -15.49 -3.50 9.19
CA PRO A 514 -16.69 -3.67 8.38
C PRO A 514 -16.42 -3.77 6.87
N ASP A 515 -15.26 -3.30 6.43
CA ASP A 515 -14.81 -3.30 5.02
C ASP A 515 -13.91 -4.48 4.62
N GLY A 516 -13.42 -5.28 5.58
CA GLY A 516 -12.62 -6.47 5.35
C GLY A 516 -11.18 -6.23 4.85
N SER A 517 -10.56 -5.10 5.14
CA SER A 517 -9.13 -4.86 4.91
C SER A 517 -8.26 -5.36 6.09
N VAL A 518 -7.03 -5.82 5.81
CA VAL A 518 -5.94 -6.08 6.79
C VAL A 518 -4.63 -5.57 6.19
N GLU A 519 -3.97 -4.62 6.85
CA GLU A 519 -2.64 -4.09 6.53
C GLU A 519 -1.95 -3.57 7.82
N GLY A 520 -0.77 -4.10 8.21
CA GLY A 520 0.15 -3.46 9.17
C GLY A 520 -0.47 -2.80 10.44
N VAL A 521 0.10 -1.66 10.85
CA VAL A 521 -0.29 -0.72 11.95
C VAL A 521 -1.72 -0.88 12.50
N ILE A 522 -1.88 -0.95 13.83
CA ILE A 522 -3.21 -0.86 14.48
C ILE A 522 -3.78 0.53 14.19
N THR A 523 -4.81 0.62 13.36
CA THR A 523 -5.40 1.89 12.93
C THR A 523 -6.86 1.97 13.37
N GLY A 524 -7.24 3.03 14.08
CA GLY A 524 -8.62 3.36 14.39
C GLY A 524 -9.34 4.04 13.22
N GLY A 525 -10.61 4.35 13.44
CA GLY A 525 -11.54 4.94 12.50
C GLY A 525 -11.70 6.45 12.69
N ASN A 526 -12.94 6.92 12.50
CA ASN A 526 -13.30 8.32 12.74
C ASN A 526 -14.11 8.49 14.05
N SER A 527 -14.08 7.48 14.91
CA SER A 527 -14.90 7.29 16.10
C SER A 527 -14.02 7.17 17.34
N HIS A 528 -14.61 7.32 18.53
CA HIS A 528 -13.91 7.06 19.80
C HIS A 528 -13.47 5.59 19.91
N ASP A 529 -12.19 5.32 19.72
CA ASP A 529 -11.68 3.96 19.68
C ASP A 529 -10.92 3.58 20.95
N ILE A 530 -10.91 2.29 21.26
CA ILE A 530 -10.01 1.70 22.24
C ILE A 530 -9.05 0.80 21.48
N LEU A 531 -7.81 1.23 21.37
CA LEU A 531 -6.73 0.52 20.68
C LEU A 531 -5.75 -0.01 21.72
N ILE A 532 -5.44 -1.30 21.64
CA ILE A 532 -4.57 -1.98 22.59
C ILE A 532 -3.52 -2.73 21.80
N GLY A 533 -2.24 -2.43 21.97
CA GLY A 533 -1.17 -3.24 21.41
C GLY A 533 -0.99 -4.57 22.15
N ASP A 534 0.04 -5.31 21.77
CA ASP A 534 0.18 -6.70 22.17
C ASP A 534 0.93 -6.86 23.51
N PRO A 535 0.95 -8.05 24.11
CA PRO A 535 1.79 -8.33 25.28
C PRO A 535 3.22 -8.76 24.94
N GLY A 536 3.57 -8.88 23.66
CA GLY A 536 4.81 -9.42 23.09
C GLY A 536 5.06 -10.92 23.32
N GLY A 537 5.95 -11.50 22.50
CA GLY A 537 6.29 -12.92 22.49
C GLY A 537 7.40 -13.30 23.50
N SER A 538 7.24 -14.46 24.14
CA SER A 538 8.09 -14.94 25.23
C SER A 538 9.57 -15.10 24.86
N ARG A 539 10.43 -14.21 25.36
CA ARG A 539 11.89 -14.37 25.36
C ARG A 539 12.33 -15.08 26.64
N LEU A 540 13.46 -15.81 26.58
CA LEU A 540 14.14 -16.29 27.79
C LEU A 540 14.42 -15.12 28.75
N THR A 541 13.94 -15.22 29.99
CA THR A 541 13.98 -14.14 30.98
C THR A 541 15.29 -14.12 31.79
N GLU A 542 15.54 -13.01 32.49
CA GLU A 542 16.74 -12.83 33.33
C GLU A 542 16.97 -14.03 34.27
N GLY A 543 18.15 -14.64 34.17
CA GLY A 543 18.54 -15.79 35.02
C GLY A 543 18.24 -17.17 34.43
N GLN A 544 17.52 -17.27 33.31
CA GLN A 544 17.25 -18.57 32.69
C GLN A 544 18.45 -19.09 31.88
N THR A 545 18.55 -20.41 31.78
CA THR A 545 19.59 -21.10 31.01
C THR A 545 18.98 -22.04 29.98
N ALA A 546 19.49 -22.03 28.75
CA ALA A 546 18.90 -22.79 27.64
C ALA A 546 19.93 -23.57 26.81
N ASN A 547 19.55 -24.77 26.41
CA ASN A 547 20.21 -25.58 25.39
C ASN A 547 19.31 -25.73 24.17
N ILE A 548 19.76 -25.23 23.02
CA ILE A 548 19.03 -25.31 21.75
C ILE A 548 19.87 -26.11 20.76
N ALA A 549 19.40 -27.29 20.35
CA ALA A 549 19.97 -28.04 19.22
C ALA A 549 19.17 -27.73 17.96
N MET A 550 19.82 -27.34 16.88
CA MET A 550 19.18 -27.15 15.57
C MET A 550 19.75 -28.17 14.58
N VAL A 551 18.86 -29.00 14.05
CA VAL A 551 19.16 -30.03 13.05
C VAL A 551 18.60 -29.55 11.71
N LEU A 552 19.51 -29.20 10.80
CA LEU A 552 19.24 -28.41 9.61
C LEU A 552 19.33 -29.29 8.35
N ASP A 553 18.23 -29.42 7.62
CA ASP A 553 18.21 -30.15 6.36
C ASP A 553 18.97 -29.39 5.26
N THR A 554 19.97 -30.05 4.70
CA THR A 554 20.82 -29.57 3.60
C THR A 554 20.74 -30.50 2.40
N SER A 555 19.72 -31.34 2.32
CA SER A 555 19.50 -32.26 1.21
C SER A 555 19.27 -31.52 -0.12
N GLY A 556 19.48 -32.21 -1.24
CA GLY A 556 19.34 -31.61 -2.58
C GLY A 556 17.93 -31.08 -2.88
N SER A 557 16.89 -31.56 -2.21
CA SER A 557 15.52 -31.03 -2.34
C SER A 557 15.34 -29.63 -1.75
N MET A 558 16.26 -29.19 -0.88
CA MET A 558 16.31 -27.84 -0.32
C MET A 558 16.70 -26.77 -1.35
N ASP A 559 17.20 -27.13 -2.53
CA ASP A 559 17.46 -26.18 -3.63
C ASP A 559 16.17 -25.78 -4.40
N THR A 560 15.00 -26.28 -3.96
CA THR A 560 13.70 -25.95 -4.58
C THR A 560 13.29 -24.51 -4.30
N SER A 561 12.80 -23.79 -5.32
CA SER A 561 12.22 -22.44 -5.13
C SER A 561 10.82 -22.50 -4.50
N ILE A 562 10.62 -21.68 -3.46
CA ILE A 562 9.38 -21.55 -2.68
C ILE A 562 8.99 -20.07 -2.54
N SER A 563 7.79 -19.82 -2.03
CA SER A 563 7.40 -18.49 -1.55
C SER A 563 7.82 -18.34 -0.08
N PHE A 564 8.53 -17.27 0.26
CA PHE A 564 8.99 -17.02 1.63
C PHE A 564 9.22 -15.51 1.82
N ASN A 565 8.83 -14.93 2.96
CA ASN A 565 8.81 -13.46 3.18
C ASN A 565 8.11 -12.69 2.03
N GLY A 566 7.02 -13.24 1.48
CA GLY A 566 6.29 -12.65 0.35
C GLY A 566 7.03 -12.66 -1.01
N GLY A 567 8.24 -13.22 -1.08
CA GLY A 567 9.08 -13.31 -2.28
C GLY A 567 9.40 -14.73 -2.72
N SER A 568 10.09 -14.90 -3.85
CA SER A 568 10.55 -16.22 -4.34
C SER A 568 12.03 -16.44 -4.05
N ILE A 569 12.35 -17.50 -3.31
CA ILE A 569 13.69 -17.86 -2.84
C ILE A 569 13.86 -19.39 -2.81
N THR A 570 15.09 -19.91 -2.81
CA THR A 570 15.34 -21.34 -2.59
C THR A 570 15.08 -21.71 -1.13
N ARG A 571 14.56 -22.91 -0.85
CA ARG A 571 14.24 -23.35 0.51
C ARG A 571 15.47 -23.36 1.43
N ILE A 572 16.65 -23.73 0.92
CA ILE A 572 17.92 -23.64 1.67
C ILE A 572 18.28 -22.19 2.05
N ALA A 573 17.90 -21.22 1.23
CA ALA A 573 18.16 -19.82 1.56
C ALA A 573 17.10 -19.27 2.53
N ALA A 574 15.86 -19.75 2.47
CA ALA A 574 14.85 -19.52 3.51
C ALA A 574 15.27 -20.13 4.86
N LEU A 575 15.79 -21.37 4.88
CA LEU A 575 16.37 -22.01 6.07
C LEU A 575 17.46 -21.14 6.67
N LYS A 576 18.43 -20.69 5.85
CA LYS A 576 19.49 -19.79 6.31
C LYS A 576 18.93 -18.52 6.94
N GLN A 577 17.95 -17.88 6.29
CA GLN A 577 17.33 -16.65 6.80
C GLN A 577 16.64 -16.89 8.14
N ALA A 578 15.80 -17.93 8.24
CA ALA A 578 15.08 -18.28 9.46
C ALA A 578 16.05 -18.62 10.61
N THR A 579 17.04 -19.49 10.36
CA THR A 579 18.01 -19.88 11.39
C THR A 579 18.88 -18.70 11.83
N ILE A 580 19.25 -17.78 10.93
CA ILE A 580 19.99 -16.57 11.31
C ILE A 580 19.11 -15.64 12.17
N ALA A 581 17.84 -15.44 11.80
CA ALA A 581 16.90 -14.64 12.59
C ALA A 581 16.75 -15.23 14.01
N ALA A 582 16.56 -16.54 14.13
CA ALA A 582 16.53 -17.26 15.40
C ALA A 582 17.80 -17.08 16.25
N LEU A 583 18.98 -17.14 15.64
CA LEU A 583 20.25 -16.94 16.36
C LEU A 583 20.40 -15.50 16.88
N GLN A 584 19.93 -14.52 16.11
CA GLN A 584 19.96 -13.11 16.48
C GLN A 584 18.96 -12.82 17.60
N ASP A 585 17.73 -13.33 17.48
CA ASP A 585 16.71 -13.19 18.51
C ASP A 585 17.14 -13.82 19.84
N LEU A 586 17.70 -15.04 19.82
CA LEU A 586 18.27 -15.67 21.01
C LEU A 586 19.35 -14.81 21.67
N SER A 587 20.12 -14.04 20.88
CA SER A 587 21.20 -13.18 21.38
C SER A 587 20.71 -11.91 22.06
N GLU A 588 19.45 -11.55 21.88
CA GLU A 588 18.83 -10.34 22.41
C GLU A 588 17.96 -10.63 23.65
N THR A 589 17.87 -11.90 24.07
CA THR A 589 17.22 -12.29 25.33
C THR A 589 18.01 -11.88 26.58
N GLU A 590 17.37 -11.91 27.75
CA GLU A 590 17.99 -11.60 29.04
C GLU A 590 18.56 -12.84 29.76
N ALA A 591 18.59 -14.01 29.11
CA ALA A 591 19.02 -15.27 29.69
C ALA A 591 20.42 -15.20 30.36
N GLU A 592 20.65 -15.98 31.42
CA GLU A 592 21.97 -16.11 32.03
C GLU A 592 22.95 -16.83 31.10
N ASN A 593 22.53 -17.94 30.46
CA ASN A 593 23.38 -18.69 29.54
C ASN A 593 22.57 -19.36 28.42
N ILE A 594 22.98 -19.17 27.16
CA ILE A 594 22.39 -19.85 26.00
C ILE A 594 23.47 -20.58 25.23
N ARG A 595 23.30 -21.89 25.08
CA ARG A 595 24.14 -22.74 24.23
C ARG A 595 23.34 -23.27 23.05
N VAL A 596 23.81 -22.96 21.85
CA VAL A 596 23.25 -23.45 20.60
C VAL A 596 24.18 -24.49 19.97
N ASN A 597 23.66 -25.65 19.62
CA ASN A 597 24.35 -26.63 18.78
C ASN A 597 23.73 -26.65 17.39
N LEU A 598 24.56 -26.56 16.36
CA LEU A 598 24.13 -26.63 14.97
C LEU A 598 24.65 -27.92 14.35
N THR A 599 23.75 -28.68 13.74
CA THR A 599 24.03 -29.92 13.00
C THR A 599 23.38 -29.82 11.63
N GLU A 600 24.14 -30.08 10.57
CA GLU A 600 23.58 -30.24 9.22
C GLU A 600 23.37 -31.71 8.91
N PHE A 601 22.40 -32.02 8.04
CA PHE A 601 22.26 -33.35 7.49
C PHE A 601 21.79 -33.35 6.03
N ASN A 602 22.23 -34.36 5.30
CA ASN A 602 21.76 -34.74 3.98
C ASN A 602 21.72 -36.29 3.93
N ALA A 603 22.45 -36.95 3.02
CA ALA A 603 22.64 -38.40 3.08
C ALA A 603 23.52 -38.82 4.28
N ASP A 604 24.43 -37.92 4.67
CA ASP A 604 25.28 -37.99 5.85
C ASP A 604 24.90 -36.87 6.84
N SER A 605 25.61 -36.74 7.97
CA SER A 605 25.39 -35.67 8.94
C SER A 605 26.71 -35.16 9.51
N ALA A 606 26.79 -33.86 9.80
CA ALA A 606 27.99 -33.22 10.32
C ALA A 606 27.66 -32.15 11.38
N PRO A 607 28.42 -32.10 12.50
CA PRO A 607 28.30 -31.01 13.46
C PRO A 607 28.94 -29.73 12.88
N LEU A 608 28.15 -28.65 12.82
CA LEU A 608 28.64 -27.32 12.41
C LEU A 608 29.31 -26.58 13.58
N GLY A 609 28.90 -26.90 14.81
CA GLY A 609 29.54 -26.41 16.03
C GLY A 609 28.61 -26.31 17.23
N THR A 610 29.20 -25.93 18.36
CA THR A 610 28.49 -25.57 19.60
C THR A 610 28.91 -24.15 19.97
N PHE A 611 27.94 -23.27 20.13
CA PHE A 611 28.13 -21.84 20.28
C PHE A 611 27.45 -21.37 21.57
N ASP A 612 28.24 -20.80 22.47
CA ASP A 612 27.72 -20.12 23.66
C ASP A 612 27.34 -18.69 23.26
N ILE A 613 26.06 -18.48 22.95
CA ILE A 613 25.54 -17.20 22.43
C ILE A 613 25.45 -16.16 23.55
N ILE A 614 25.01 -16.57 24.74
CA ILE A 614 25.02 -15.75 25.96
C ILE A 614 25.78 -16.50 27.05
N VAL A 615 26.65 -15.79 27.77
CA VAL A 615 27.41 -16.31 28.92
C VAL A 615 27.37 -15.30 30.06
N ASP A 616 26.93 -15.73 31.24
CA ASP A 616 26.78 -14.89 32.42
C ASP A 616 25.97 -13.60 32.15
N GLY A 617 24.89 -13.69 31.36
CA GLY A 617 24.02 -12.56 30.98
C GLY A 617 24.62 -11.62 29.93
N VAL A 618 25.75 -11.96 29.31
CA VAL A 618 26.42 -11.14 28.28
C VAL A 618 26.48 -11.86 26.95
N VAL A 619 26.06 -11.16 25.90
CA VAL A 619 26.12 -11.65 24.52
C VAL A 619 27.57 -11.88 24.07
N ASN A 620 27.88 -13.10 23.66
CA ASN A 620 29.14 -13.46 23.05
C ASN A 620 29.07 -13.25 21.53
N THR A 621 29.27 -11.99 21.11
CA THR A 621 29.18 -11.58 19.70
C THR A 621 30.14 -12.37 18.78
N ALA A 622 31.25 -12.91 19.31
CA ALA A 622 32.17 -13.73 18.52
C ALA A 622 31.58 -15.11 18.20
N ALA A 623 30.95 -15.76 19.19
CA ALA A 623 30.26 -17.05 18.99
C ALA A 623 29.04 -16.89 18.08
N LEU A 624 28.25 -15.82 18.25
CA LEU A 624 27.12 -15.50 17.37
C LEU A 624 27.56 -15.35 15.91
N ASN A 625 28.60 -14.55 15.65
CA ASN A 625 29.12 -14.38 14.30
C ASN A 625 29.67 -15.68 13.70
N GLN A 626 30.25 -16.57 14.50
CA GLN A 626 30.70 -17.88 14.04
C GLN A 626 29.52 -18.81 13.70
N ALA A 627 28.45 -18.80 14.51
CA ALA A 627 27.22 -19.53 14.22
C ALA A 627 26.59 -19.05 12.91
N ILE A 628 26.43 -17.73 12.75
CA ILE A 628 25.91 -17.12 11.52
C ILE A 628 26.78 -17.46 10.31
N ALA A 629 28.11 -17.47 10.46
CA ALA A 629 29.01 -17.86 9.37
C ALA A 629 28.86 -19.34 8.99
N ALA A 630 28.64 -20.22 9.96
CA ALA A 630 28.40 -21.64 9.72
C ALA A 630 27.08 -21.86 8.96
N VAL A 631 25.99 -21.19 9.36
CA VAL A 631 24.70 -21.25 8.66
C VAL A 631 24.81 -20.70 7.24
N ASN A 632 25.50 -19.58 7.04
CA ASN A 632 25.67 -19.00 5.70
C ASN A 632 26.44 -19.93 4.74
N ALA A 633 27.29 -20.81 5.27
CA ALA A 633 28.11 -21.75 4.49
C ALA A 633 27.36 -23.03 4.08
N LEU A 634 26.13 -23.26 4.55
CA LEU A 634 25.32 -24.43 4.19
C LEU A 634 25.06 -24.49 2.69
N ASP A 635 25.17 -25.65 2.07
CA ASP A 635 24.83 -25.85 0.65
C ASP A 635 23.90 -27.05 0.52
N ALA A 636 22.95 -26.99 -0.43
CA ALA A 636 22.02 -28.08 -0.68
C ALA A 636 22.66 -29.16 -1.57
N ASP A 637 22.85 -30.38 -1.05
CA ASP A 637 23.37 -31.54 -1.79
C ASP A 637 22.92 -32.88 -1.15
N GLY A 638 23.01 -33.99 -1.88
CA GLY A 638 22.75 -35.32 -1.37
C GLY A 638 21.26 -35.67 -1.20
N GLY A 639 21.00 -36.83 -0.58
CA GLY A 639 19.64 -37.25 -0.18
C GLY A 639 19.29 -36.78 1.24
N THR A 640 18.26 -37.38 1.85
CA THR A 640 17.68 -36.89 3.11
C THR A 640 17.61 -38.03 4.13
N ASN A 641 18.53 -38.03 5.10
CA ASN A 641 18.71 -39.06 6.12
C ASN A 641 18.43 -38.51 7.52
N TYR A 642 17.20 -38.68 8.00
CA TYR A 642 16.78 -38.16 9.32
C TYR A 642 17.53 -38.82 10.47
N GLU A 643 17.83 -40.12 10.35
CA GLU A 643 18.57 -40.89 11.35
C GLU A 643 19.99 -40.32 11.54
N ALA A 644 20.66 -39.92 10.46
CA ALA A 644 21.99 -39.30 10.55
C ALA A 644 21.95 -37.95 11.28
N GLY A 645 20.97 -37.09 10.95
CA GLY A 645 20.78 -35.79 11.60
C GLY A 645 20.48 -35.92 13.08
N LEU A 646 19.43 -36.69 13.42
CA LEU A 646 18.99 -36.90 14.80
C LEU A 646 20.00 -37.69 15.63
N GLY A 647 20.72 -38.65 15.04
CA GLY A 647 21.77 -39.41 15.73
C GLY A 647 22.98 -38.54 16.11
N THR A 648 23.37 -37.61 15.23
CA THR A 648 24.44 -36.65 15.52
C THR A 648 24.02 -35.67 16.62
N ALA A 649 22.80 -35.16 16.58
CA ALA A 649 22.25 -34.31 17.64
C ALA A 649 22.10 -35.06 18.97
N ALA A 650 21.61 -36.31 18.96
CA ALA A 650 21.51 -37.17 20.14
C ALA A 650 22.88 -37.41 20.79
N SER A 651 23.92 -37.59 19.96
CA SER A 651 25.30 -37.73 20.44
C SER A 651 25.77 -36.48 21.19
N TRP A 652 25.53 -35.29 20.63
CA TRP A 652 25.82 -34.02 21.32
C TRP A 652 25.01 -33.88 22.62
N ILE A 653 23.70 -34.13 22.59
CA ILE A 653 22.78 -34.03 23.73
C ILE A 653 23.23 -34.93 24.90
N GLN A 654 23.64 -36.15 24.60
CA GLN A 654 24.16 -37.07 25.61
C GLN A 654 25.57 -36.70 26.09
N GLY A 655 26.24 -35.79 25.37
CA GLY A 655 27.64 -35.41 25.56
C GLY A 655 28.59 -36.53 25.16
N THR A 656 28.14 -37.49 24.34
CA THR A 656 28.85 -38.73 24.00
C THR A 656 29.31 -38.69 22.55
N ALA A 657 30.63 -38.81 22.32
CA ALA A 657 31.20 -38.99 21.00
C ALA A 657 31.52 -40.48 20.77
N ALA A 658 30.85 -41.09 19.79
CA ALA A 658 31.20 -42.42 19.31
C ALA A 658 32.56 -42.39 18.60
N ILE A 659 33.39 -43.42 18.81
CA ILE A 659 34.67 -43.56 18.10
C ILE A 659 34.43 -44.39 16.86
N THR A 660 34.59 -43.77 15.69
CA THR A 660 34.18 -44.35 14.41
C THR A 660 35.36 -44.61 13.46
N SER A 661 36.52 -43.99 13.71
CA SER A 661 37.69 -44.17 12.86
C SER A 661 38.99 -44.03 13.64
N TYR A 662 40.08 -44.47 13.02
CA TYR A 662 41.43 -44.19 13.51
C TYR A 662 42.31 -43.62 12.40
N THR A 663 43.42 -43.00 12.79
CA THR A 663 44.50 -42.66 11.87
C THR A 663 45.81 -43.08 12.50
N GLU A 664 46.58 -43.89 11.78
CA GLU A 664 47.94 -44.22 12.19
C GLU A 664 48.78 -42.94 12.19
N SER A 665 49.45 -42.71 13.30
CA SER A 665 50.34 -41.57 13.44
C SER A 665 51.75 -42.01 13.01
N ASP A 666 52.13 -41.81 11.74
CA ASP A 666 53.55 -41.82 11.34
C ASP A 666 54.27 -40.70 12.10
N HIS A 667 54.85 -41.07 13.24
CA HIS A 667 55.65 -40.18 14.06
C HIS A 667 57.14 -40.47 14.00
N ASN A 668 57.60 -41.27 13.02
CA ASN A 668 59.02 -41.29 12.63
C ASN A 668 59.29 -41.88 11.23
N SER A 669 59.33 -41.00 10.23
CA SER A 669 59.75 -41.29 8.84
C SER A 669 61.18 -41.88 8.64
N ASP A 670 61.90 -42.31 9.68
CA ASP A 670 63.26 -42.88 9.56
C ASP A 670 63.48 -44.25 10.23
N THR A 671 62.46 -44.92 10.81
CA THR A 671 62.63 -46.30 11.33
C THR A 671 61.54 -47.31 11.01
N GLY A 672 60.34 -46.91 10.58
CA GLY A 672 59.27 -47.87 10.23
C GLY A 672 58.71 -48.66 11.42
N ASP A 673 58.71 -48.05 12.61
CA ASP A 673 57.98 -48.53 13.79
C ASP A 673 56.78 -47.59 13.99
N ASP A 674 55.56 -48.08 13.77
CA ASP A 674 54.30 -47.36 13.96
C ASP A 674 53.61 -47.89 15.24
N ASP A 675 53.88 -47.26 16.39
CA ASP A 675 53.51 -47.79 17.73
C ASP A 675 52.29 -47.10 18.39
N ALA A 676 51.56 -46.21 17.68
CA ALA A 676 50.38 -45.52 18.21
C ALA A 676 49.36 -45.08 17.15
N ALA A 677 48.08 -45.08 17.52
CA ALA A 677 46.97 -44.63 16.67
C ALA A 677 46.11 -43.55 17.33
N LEU A 678 45.69 -42.56 16.54
CA LEU A 678 44.72 -41.54 16.96
C LEU A 678 43.31 -42.06 16.72
N LEU A 679 42.53 -42.18 17.79
CA LEU A 679 41.12 -42.57 17.77
C LEU A 679 40.25 -41.33 17.59
N LYS A 680 39.39 -41.36 16.58
CA LYS A 680 38.60 -40.22 16.14
C LYS A 680 37.11 -40.51 16.17
N GLY A 681 36.34 -39.47 16.49
CA GLY A 681 34.89 -39.51 16.31
C GLY A 681 34.49 -39.27 14.86
N ALA A 682 33.18 -39.30 14.61
CA ALA A 682 32.60 -39.01 13.29
C ALA A 682 32.92 -37.60 12.79
N ASP A 683 33.14 -36.66 13.72
CA ASP A 683 33.56 -35.28 13.47
C ASP A 683 35.04 -35.14 13.07
N GLY A 684 35.80 -36.24 13.06
CA GLY A 684 37.24 -36.25 12.79
C GLY A 684 38.11 -35.74 13.95
N THR A 685 37.51 -35.33 15.07
CA THR A 685 38.21 -34.92 16.29
C THR A 685 38.92 -36.13 16.89
N ALA A 686 40.20 -35.98 17.23
CA ALA A 686 40.94 -37.02 17.94
C ALA A 686 40.61 -36.96 19.43
N TYR A 687 39.99 -38.01 19.95
CA TYR A 687 39.55 -38.11 21.35
C TYR A 687 40.53 -38.89 22.22
N ALA A 688 41.23 -39.86 21.64
CA ALA A 688 42.24 -40.63 22.36
C ALA A 688 43.45 -40.94 21.48
N LEU A 689 44.60 -41.10 22.10
CA LEU A 689 45.76 -41.78 21.54
C LEU A 689 45.85 -43.16 22.17
N VAL A 690 45.92 -44.23 21.37
CA VAL A 690 46.09 -45.60 21.88
C VAL A 690 47.50 -46.11 21.59
N SER A 691 48.13 -46.76 22.59
CA SER A 691 49.48 -47.33 22.53
C SER A 691 49.62 -48.58 23.42
N GLY A 692 50.60 -49.46 23.16
CA GLY A 692 50.64 -50.80 23.77
C GLY A 692 52.05 -51.37 23.97
N TRP A 693 52.21 -52.30 24.93
CA TRP A 693 53.52 -52.83 25.35
C TRP A 693 53.50 -54.31 25.74
N GLY A 694 54.54 -55.06 25.33
CA GLY A 694 54.77 -56.45 25.72
C GLY A 694 55.72 -56.69 26.90
N PRO A 695 55.80 -57.93 27.43
CA PRO A 695 56.43 -58.26 28.72
C PRO A 695 57.97 -58.13 28.78
N THR A 696 58.66 -57.89 27.65
CA THR A 696 60.14 -57.77 27.61
C THR A 696 60.67 -56.33 27.53
N LEU A 697 59.79 -55.32 27.49
CA LEU A 697 60.15 -53.89 27.38
C LEU A 697 61.10 -53.57 26.21
N ALA A 698 61.09 -54.39 25.14
CA ALA A 698 61.79 -54.11 23.90
C ALA A 698 60.76 -53.66 22.86
N LEU A 699 61.01 -52.52 22.20
CA LEU A 699 60.33 -52.10 20.96
C LEU A 699 60.62 -53.16 19.89
N SER A 700 59.76 -54.16 19.82
CA SER A 700 59.67 -55.04 18.66
C SER A 700 58.19 -55.33 18.52
N ASP A 701 57.63 -54.86 17.41
CA ASP A 701 56.25 -54.91 16.93
C ASP A 701 55.34 -55.77 17.82
N LEU A 702 54.30 -55.16 18.41
CA LEU A 702 53.17 -55.94 18.90
C LEU A 702 52.60 -56.69 17.69
N LYS A 703 52.78 -58.01 17.69
CA LYS A 703 52.32 -58.91 16.64
C LYS A 703 51.15 -59.69 17.18
N ASP A 704 50.18 -59.94 16.32
CA ASP A 704 49.16 -60.94 16.60
C ASP A 704 49.81 -62.34 16.80
N ALA A 705 49.01 -63.33 17.19
CA ALA A 705 49.47 -64.71 17.38
C ALA A 705 50.10 -65.34 16.09
N ASN A 706 49.98 -64.69 14.93
CA ASN A 706 50.47 -65.15 13.63
C ASN A 706 51.75 -64.43 13.14
N GLY A 707 52.16 -63.34 13.78
CA GLY A 707 53.38 -62.59 13.45
C GLY A 707 53.19 -61.41 12.49
N ASP A 708 51.94 -61.00 12.25
CA ASP A 708 51.60 -59.82 11.43
C ASP A 708 51.58 -58.56 12.31
N THR A 709 51.88 -57.39 11.71
CA THR A 709 51.73 -56.08 12.36
C THR A 709 50.25 -55.84 12.72
N MET A 710 49.99 -55.36 13.94
CA MET A 710 48.62 -55.04 14.38
C MET A 710 48.09 -53.81 13.63
N ASP A 711 47.31 -54.03 12.56
CA ASP A 711 46.50 -53.00 11.90
C ASP A 711 45.12 -52.97 12.58
N GLY A 712 44.74 -51.91 13.32
CA GLY A 712 43.35 -51.75 13.83
C GLY A 712 43.12 -51.44 15.31
N TRP A 713 44.03 -50.74 15.97
CA TRP A 713 43.95 -50.52 17.42
C TRP A 713 42.68 -49.81 17.89
N GLY A 714 41.83 -50.52 18.65
CA GLY A 714 40.81 -49.91 19.53
C GLY A 714 39.56 -49.34 18.85
N VAL A 715 39.24 -49.75 17.61
CA VAL A 715 38.02 -49.36 16.87
C VAL A 715 37.33 -50.59 16.28
N GLN A 716 36.00 -50.58 16.20
CA GLN A 716 35.18 -51.69 15.72
C GLN A 716 35.58 -52.16 14.30
N GLY A 717 36.19 -53.36 14.17
CA GLY A 717 36.22 -54.12 12.91
C GLY A 717 37.56 -54.62 12.37
N GLY A 718 38.69 -54.51 13.08
CA GLY A 718 39.92 -55.18 12.68
C GLY A 718 39.87 -56.68 12.99
N THR A 719 40.30 -57.52 12.04
CA THR A 719 40.38 -58.97 12.28
C THR A 719 41.65 -59.39 13.03
N ASN A 720 42.50 -58.43 13.43
CA ASN A 720 43.84 -58.64 13.98
C ASN A 720 44.11 -57.92 15.33
N ASP A 721 43.08 -57.46 16.04
CA ASP A 721 43.19 -56.52 17.19
C ASP A 721 43.35 -57.20 18.56
N GLU A 722 44.00 -58.37 18.63
CA GLU A 722 44.05 -59.17 19.87
C GLU A 722 45.19 -58.73 20.81
N VAL A 723 44.85 -58.24 22.00
CA VAL A 723 45.79 -58.02 23.11
C VAL A 723 46.15 -59.36 23.75
N ASN A 724 47.44 -59.69 23.80
CA ASN A 724 47.91 -60.96 24.37
C ASN A 724 48.01 -60.92 25.90
N PRO A 725 48.02 -62.09 26.57
CA PRO A 725 48.36 -62.18 27.99
C PRO A 725 49.73 -61.56 28.28
N ASP A 726 49.83 -60.84 29.41
CA ASP A 726 51.01 -60.08 29.85
C ASP A 726 51.32 -58.79 29.03
N GLU A 727 50.42 -58.37 28.13
CA GLU A 727 50.49 -57.07 27.46
C GLU A 727 49.67 -55.99 28.19
N VAL A 728 50.06 -54.73 27.98
CA VAL A 728 49.34 -53.56 28.47
C VAL A 728 48.92 -52.69 27.29
N LEU A 729 47.63 -52.37 27.21
CA LEU A 729 47.07 -51.43 26.23
C LEU A 729 46.64 -50.15 26.96
N ARG A 730 47.07 -48.98 26.49
CA ARG A 730 46.81 -47.69 27.13
C ARG A 730 46.09 -46.73 26.17
N PHE A 731 45.05 -46.08 26.69
CA PHE A 731 44.29 -45.03 26.02
C PHE A 731 44.53 -43.71 26.75
N ASP A 732 45.13 -42.74 26.07
CA ASP A 732 45.48 -41.41 26.58
C ASP A 732 44.47 -40.36 26.10
N PHE A 733 43.91 -39.59 27.03
CA PHE A 733 42.90 -38.54 26.79
C PHE A 733 43.41 -37.13 27.14
N GLY A 734 44.23 -37.00 28.20
CA GLY A 734 44.71 -35.72 28.75
C GLY A 734 46.14 -35.33 28.33
N PRO A 735 46.60 -34.10 28.68
CA PRO A 735 47.94 -33.62 28.38
C PRO A 735 49.00 -34.36 29.20
N GLY A 736 49.46 -35.48 28.67
CA GLY A 736 50.51 -36.33 29.23
C GLY A 736 51.62 -36.58 28.23
N THR A 737 52.81 -36.91 28.75
CA THR A 737 53.83 -37.60 27.94
C THR A 737 53.21 -38.91 27.49
N ASP A 738 53.36 -39.26 26.21
CA ASP A 738 53.12 -40.63 25.78
C ASP A 738 53.84 -41.61 26.71
N PHE A 739 53.23 -42.78 26.85
CA PHE A 739 53.79 -43.81 27.71
C PHE A 739 54.88 -44.56 26.98
N ASP A 740 55.97 -43.88 26.63
CA ASP A 740 57.21 -44.55 26.30
C ASP A 740 57.77 -45.12 27.60
N GLY A 741 57.84 -46.45 27.70
CA GLY A 741 58.31 -47.16 28.89
C GLY A 741 59.62 -46.61 29.48
N PRO A 742 60.01 -47.01 30.70
CA PRO A 742 61.13 -46.40 31.40
C PRO A 742 62.48 -46.70 30.70
N GLY A 743 62.88 -45.86 29.73
CA GLY A 743 64.10 -46.09 28.94
C GLY A 743 64.29 -45.22 27.69
N THR A 744 64.77 -43.99 27.89
CA THR A 744 65.58 -43.17 26.95
C THR A 744 64.96 -42.56 25.68
N ASN A 745 64.99 -41.21 25.63
CA ASN A 745 65.32 -40.32 24.50
C ASN A 745 64.36 -40.16 23.30
N PHE A 746 63.07 -40.42 23.43
CA PHE A 746 62.10 -39.91 22.47
C PHE A 746 61.53 -38.58 22.99
N THR A 747 61.67 -37.51 22.19
CA THR A 747 61.01 -36.23 22.45
C THR A 747 59.63 -36.30 21.84
N THR A 748 58.62 -36.41 22.69
CA THR A 748 57.29 -36.79 22.24
C THR A 748 56.34 -35.60 22.25
N LYS A 749 55.50 -35.53 21.21
CA LYS A 749 54.42 -34.54 21.12
C LYS A 749 53.30 -35.07 22.01
N GLY A 750 53.08 -34.44 23.16
CA GLY A 750 51.95 -34.81 24.03
C GLY A 750 50.63 -34.81 23.27
N PHE A 751 49.83 -35.86 23.45
CA PHE A 751 48.42 -35.86 23.06
C PHE A 751 47.67 -34.98 24.08
N ASN A 752 46.78 -34.13 23.58
CA ASN A 752 45.95 -33.28 24.43
C ASN A 752 44.55 -33.26 23.82
N GLY A 753 43.83 -34.35 24.06
CA GLY A 753 42.46 -34.51 23.61
C GLY A 753 41.48 -33.66 24.43
N PRO A 754 40.23 -33.53 23.97
CA PRO A 754 39.16 -32.94 24.76
C PRO A 754 39.04 -33.61 26.14
N PRO A 755 38.77 -32.88 27.22
CA PRO A 755 38.69 -33.48 28.54
C PRO A 755 37.53 -34.49 28.61
N VAL A 756 37.80 -35.75 28.97
CA VAL A 756 36.82 -36.85 28.97
C VAL A 756 36.30 -37.12 30.39
N SER A 757 34.98 -37.17 30.56
CA SER A 757 34.30 -37.51 31.82
C SER A 757 33.90 -38.98 31.91
N GLN A 758 33.67 -39.65 30.78
CA GLN A 758 33.42 -41.11 30.73
C GLN A 758 34.05 -41.72 29.48
N ALA A 759 34.45 -42.99 29.55
CA ALA A 759 34.93 -43.75 28.40
C ALA A 759 34.29 -45.15 28.43
N THR A 760 33.64 -45.53 27.34
CA THR A 760 32.97 -46.84 27.17
C THR A 760 33.84 -47.75 26.33
N TYR A 761 34.06 -48.97 26.80
CA TYR A 761 34.88 -49.96 26.13
C TYR A 761 34.10 -51.24 25.85
N ALA A 762 34.45 -51.93 24.77
CA ALA A 762 33.98 -53.28 24.48
C ALA A 762 35.14 -54.29 24.54
N LEU A 763 34.90 -55.40 25.23
CA LEU A 763 35.79 -56.57 25.25
C LEU A 763 35.24 -57.60 24.27
N ARG A 764 36.02 -57.96 23.24
CA ARG A 764 35.58 -58.83 22.14
C ARG A 764 36.58 -59.97 21.92
N ASN A 765 36.11 -61.06 21.32
CA ASN A 765 36.95 -62.14 20.80
C ASN A 765 37.83 -62.93 21.80
N PHE A 766 37.67 -62.76 23.12
CA PHE A 766 38.41 -63.53 24.15
C PHE A 766 38.09 -65.05 24.22
N GLY A 767 37.42 -65.64 23.22
CA GLY A 767 37.06 -67.06 23.24
C GLY A 767 35.77 -67.38 24.02
N SER A 768 35.48 -68.68 24.19
CA SER A 768 34.20 -69.15 24.76
C SER A 768 34.24 -69.46 26.27
N GLY A 769 35.25 -68.95 26.98
CA GLY A 769 35.48 -69.17 28.41
C GLY A 769 34.93 -68.05 29.30
N GLY A 770 35.31 -68.09 30.58
CA GLY A 770 35.17 -66.94 31.47
C GLY A 770 36.53 -66.27 31.60
N HIS A 771 36.57 -64.95 31.48
CA HIS A 771 37.79 -64.17 31.30
C HIS A 771 37.85 -63.01 32.29
N GLU A 772 39.07 -62.63 32.67
CA GLU A 772 39.35 -61.47 33.51
C GLU A 772 40.27 -60.47 32.80
N VAL A 773 39.88 -59.20 32.74
CA VAL A 773 40.73 -58.10 32.27
C VAL A 773 40.79 -57.04 33.36
N SER A 774 42.00 -56.63 33.76
CA SER A 774 42.19 -55.54 34.72
C SER A 774 42.45 -54.23 34.00
N TYR A 775 41.94 -53.12 34.53
CA TYR A 775 42.28 -51.78 34.06
C TYR A 775 42.63 -50.86 35.21
N THR A 776 43.54 -49.92 34.97
CA THR A 776 43.88 -48.82 35.87
C THR A 776 43.55 -47.51 35.18
N VAL A 777 42.62 -46.74 35.75
CA VAL A 777 42.31 -45.38 35.31
C VAL A 777 43.12 -44.39 36.14
N THR A 778 43.72 -43.41 35.46
CA THR A 778 44.34 -42.23 36.07
C THR A 778 43.49 -41.02 35.74
N TYR A 779 43.21 -40.19 36.74
CA TYR A 779 42.43 -38.97 36.59
C TYR A 779 43.32 -37.73 36.47
N SER A 780 42.78 -36.64 35.96
CA SER A 780 43.42 -35.32 35.79
C SER A 780 44.15 -34.75 37.01
N ASN A 781 43.80 -35.17 38.23
CA ASN A 781 44.51 -34.78 39.46
C ASN A 781 45.66 -35.74 39.85
N GLY A 782 45.97 -36.73 39.01
CA GLY A 782 46.98 -37.76 39.22
C GLY A 782 46.56 -38.92 40.13
N SER A 783 45.31 -38.96 40.61
CA SER A 783 44.81 -40.10 41.38
C SER A 783 44.46 -41.28 40.47
N THR A 784 44.61 -42.51 40.98
CA THR A 784 44.44 -43.75 40.19
C THR A 784 43.45 -44.71 40.83
N ALA A 785 42.68 -45.44 40.03
CA ALA A 785 41.81 -46.53 40.47
C ALA A 785 42.00 -47.76 39.58
N THR A 786 42.16 -48.94 40.19
CA THR A 786 42.30 -50.22 39.48
C THR A 786 41.07 -51.09 39.72
N GLN A 787 40.49 -51.64 38.65
CA GLN A 787 39.38 -52.59 38.71
C GLN A 787 39.64 -53.81 37.81
N THR A 788 38.90 -54.89 38.05
CA THR A 788 38.90 -56.09 37.20
C THR A 788 37.50 -56.31 36.67
N VAL A 789 37.38 -56.51 35.35
CA VAL A 789 36.15 -56.87 34.65
C VAL A 789 36.17 -58.38 34.46
N THR A 790 35.10 -59.05 34.88
CA THR A 790 34.90 -60.49 34.69
C THR A 790 33.74 -60.70 33.72
N PHE A 791 33.95 -61.44 32.64
CA PHE A 791 32.94 -61.66 31.59
C PHE A 791 33.00 -63.09 31.04
N SER A 792 31.96 -63.51 30.30
CA SER A 792 31.89 -64.86 29.74
C SER A 792 31.13 -64.89 28.42
N GLY A 793 31.59 -65.67 27.46
CA GLY A 793 30.92 -65.91 26.18
C GLY A 793 31.56 -65.17 25.00
N SER A 794 31.17 -65.56 23.78
CA SER A 794 31.76 -65.09 22.52
C SER A 794 31.15 -63.79 21.97
N THR A 795 30.33 -63.09 22.76
CA THR A 795 29.69 -61.82 22.38
C THR A 795 30.38 -60.66 23.08
N ALA A 796 30.40 -59.47 22.46
CA ALA A 796 31.02 -58.28 23.04
C ALA A 796 30.49 -57.97 24.44
N HIS A 797 31.39 -57.73 25.39
CA HIS A 797 31.06 -57.27 26.73
C HIS A 797 31.41 -55.78 26.88
N THR A 798 30.39 -54.93 26.94
CA THR A 798 30.56 -53.48 27.04
C THR A 798 30.50 -53.01 28.49
N PHE A 799 31.35 -52.04 28.85
CA PHE A 799 31.33 -51.40 30.16
C PHE A 799 31.86 -49.96 30.08
N THR A 800 31.44 -49.12 31.03
CA THR A 800 31.80 -47.69 31.06
C THR A 800 32.64 -47.35 32.29
N ILE A 801 33.70 -46.57 32.07
CA ILE A 801 34.52 -45.97 33.12
C ILE A 801 34.08 -44.52 33.28
N THR A 802 33.65 -44.14 34.48
CA THR A 802 33.23 -42.77 34.81
C THR A 802 34.26 -42.09 35.71
N ALA A 803 34.59 -40.83 35.39
CA ALA A 803 35.41 -40.00 36.26
C ALA A 803 34.65 -39.59 37.53
N ALA A 804 35.37 -39.43 38.64
CA ALA A 804 34.77 -38.86 39.85
C ALA A 804 34.34 -37.40 39.59
N ALA A 805 33.28 -36.95 40.26
CA ALA A 805 32.71 -35.61 40.06
C ALA A 805 33.79 -34.51 40.15
N GLY A 806 33.86 -33.67 39.12
CA GLY A 806 34.85 -32.58 39.00
C GLY A 806 36.24 -33.00 38.50
N LEU A 807 36.44 -34.26 38.12
CA LEU A 807 37.67 -34.76 37.49
C LEU A 807 37.39 -35.25 36.07
N THR A 808 38.42 -35.24 35.23
CA THR A 808 38.43 -35.92 33.93
C THR A 808 39.37 -37.12 33.95
N ILE A 809 39.15 -38.05 33.02
CA ILE A 809 40.04 -39.19 32.72
C ILE A 809 41.28 -38.64 32.01
N ASP A 810 42.45 -38.94 32.56
CA ASP A 810 43.75 -38.63 31.93
C ASP A 810 44.16 -39.77 31.00
N HIS A 811 44.19 -41.01 31.52
CA HIS A 811 44.43 -42.21 30.73
C HIS A 811 43.84 -43.47 31.38
N VAL A 812 43.64 -44.52 30.59
CA VAL A 812 43.22 -45.85 31.04
C VAL A 812 44.20 -46.90 30.52
N ALA A 813 44.78 -47.69 31.41
CA ALA A 813 45.70 -48.78 31.08
C ALA A 813 45.07 -50.14 31.39
N PHE A 814 44.84 -50.94 30.37
CA PHE A 814 44.35 -52.31 30.42
C PHE A 814 45.49 -53.31 30.52
N SER A 815 45.29 -54.38 31.26
CA SER A 815 46.23 -55.50 31.38
C SER A 815 45.47 -56.81 31.38
N VAL A 816 45.88 -57.70 30.47
CA VAL A 816 45.37 -59.07 30.38
C VAL A 816 46.26 -59.98 31.23
N PRO A 817 45.73 -60.62 32.30
CA PRO A 817 46.52 -61.49 33.18
C PRO A 817 47.13 -62.70 32.47
N SER A 818 48.29 -63.16 32.94
CA SER A 818 48.94 -64.38 32.45
C SER A 818 48.00 -65.60 32.48
N GLY A 819 47.71 -66.21 31.33
CA GLY A 819 46.91 -67.43 31.21
C GLY A 819 45.47 -67.26 30.71
N GLU A 820 45.06 -66.04 30.39
CA GLU A 820 43.84 -65.74 29.62
C GLU A 820 44.02 -66.00 28.12
N ASP A 821 42.91 -66.01 27.37
CA ASP A 821 42.92 -66.02 25.90
C ASP A 821 43.14 -64.57 25.38
N SER A 822 43.75 -64.40 24.20
CA SER A 822 43.89 -63.08 23.58
C SER A 822 42.54 -62.54 23.08
N GLY A 823 42.35 -61.23 23.05
CA GLY A 823 41.09 -60.61 22.62
C GLY A 823 41.20 -59.09 22.42
N ALA A 824 40.19 -58.49 21.81
CA ALA A 824 40.18 -57.07 21.44
C ALA A 824 39.56 -56.19 22.54
N ILE A 825 40.14 -55.00 22.71
CA ILE A 825 39.66 -53.97 23.64
C ILE A 825 39.42 -52.69 22.83
N ASP A 826 38.16 -52.41 22.54
CA ASP A 826 37.76 -51.28 21.69
C ASP A 826 37.28 -50.13 22.57
N LEU A 827 37.68 -48.90 22.24
CA LEU A 827 37.05 -47.70 22.79
C LEU A 827 35.84 -47.38 21.93
N GLU A 828 34.64 -47.60 22.46
CA GLU A 828 33.38 -47.46 21.72
C GLU A 828 32.92 -45.99 21.69
N SER A 829 33.04 -45.31 22.82
CA SER A 829 32.62 -43.91 22.93
C SER A 829 33.27 -43.20 24.12
N VAL A 830 33.32 -41.88 24.04
CA VAL A 830 33.75 -41.00 25.14
C VAL A 830 32.64 -40.01 25.46
N LYS A 831 32.41 -39.74 26.74
CA LYS A 831 31.60 -38.60 27.19
C LYS A 831 32.52 -37.44 27.51
N LEU A 832 32.32 -36.28 26.90
CA LEU A 832 33.12 -35.10 27.18
C LEU A 832 32.80 -34.51 28.56
N ALA A 833 33.76 -33.82 29.17
CA ALA A 833 33.57 -33.08 30.41
C ALA A 833 33.13 -31.63 30.16
N ALA A 834 33.34 -31.10 28.94
CA ALA A 834 32.85 -29.82 28.45
C ALA A 834 32.55 -29.93 26.93
N GLY A 835 31.53 -29.23 26.44
CA GLY A 835 31.14 -29.22 25.01
C GLY A 835 29.76 -29.80 24.68
N GLY A 836 29.12 -30.51 25.62
CA GLY A 836 27.71 -30.92 25.53
C GLY A 836 26.74 -29.85 26.08
N PRO A 837 25.45 -30.19 26.25
CA PRO A 837 24.47 -29.31 26.87
C PRO A 837 24.92 -28.77 28.23
N ILE A 838 24.55 -27.52 28.53
CA ILE A 838 24.62 -26.92 29.86
C ILE A 838 23.83 -27.82 30.82
N ALA A 839 24.46 -28.23 31.91
CA ALA A 839 23.84 -29.14 32.87
C ALA A 839 22.73 -28.44 33.67
N ASN A 840 21.57 -29.07 33.78
CA ASN A 840 20.38 -28.53 34.47
C ASN A 840 19.88 -27.21 33.88
N ALA A 841 19.99 -27.03 32.56
CA ALA A 841 19.37 -25.90 31.89
C ALA A 841 17.84 -25.91 32.08
N ASP A 842 17.25 -24.73 32.22
CA ASP A 842 15.81 -24.52 32.35
C ASP A 842 15.07 -24.96 31.09
N VAL A 843 15.67 -24.70 29.93
CA VAL A 843 15.15 -25.09 28.61
C VAL A 843 16.11 -26.04 27.93
N ASN A 844 15.57 -27.15 27.40
CA ASN A 844 16.31 -28.10 26.58
C ASN A 844 15.47 -28.48 25.38
N THR A 845 15.92 -28.08 24.19
CA THR A 845 15.12 -28.18 22.97
C THR A 845 15.93 -28.56 21.77
N LEU A 846 15.32 -29.35 20.89
CA LEU A 846 15.81 -29.70 19.58
C LEU A 846 14.79 -29.22 18.52
N LEU A 847 15.26 -28.40 17.59
CA LEU A 847 14.54 -27.97 16.40
C LEU A 847 15.01 -28.83 15.23
N PHE A 848 14.09 -29.57 14.63
CA PHE A 848 14.33 -30.38 13.45
C PHE A 848 13.71 -29.70 12.22
N ILE A 849 14.53 -29.06 11.40
CA ILE A 849 14.06 -28.21 10.30
C ILE A 849 14.30 -28.90 8.96
N SER A 850 13.23 -29.18 8.21
CA SER A 850 13.27 -30.02 7.02
C SER A 850 12.17 -29.70 6.01
N ASP A 851 12.28 -30.22 4.79
CA ASP A 851 11.21 -30.16 3.79
C ASP A 851 10.20 -31.33 3.86
N GLY A 852 10.39 -32.25 4.81
CA GLY A 852 9.51 -33.39 5.04
C GLY A 852 9.69 -34.55 4.05
N GLN A 853 10.82 -34.64 3.34
CA GLN A 853 11.07 -35.67 2.32
C GLN A 853 12.26 -36.61 2.65
N PRO A 854 12.18 -37.48 3.68
CA PRO A 854 13.22 -38.47 3.94
C PRO A 854 13.35 -39.49 2.80
N THR A 855 14.59 -39.73 2.34
CA THR A 855 14.92 -40.61 1.20
C THR A 855 16.00 -41.66 1.49
N TYR A 856 16.69 -41.55 2.63
CA TYR A 856 17.73 -42.48 3.10
C TYR A 856 17.59 -42.77 4.60
N HIS A 857 18.10 -43.91 5.04
CA HIS A 857 18.31 -44.29 6.45
C HIS A 857 19.56 -45.19 6.57
N TYR A 858 20.09 -45.41 7.77
CA TYR A 858 21.14 -46.40 7.99
C TYR A 858 20.54 -47.79 8.27
N ASP A 859 21.13 -48.83 7.70
CA ASP A 859 20.74 -50.20 8.02
C ASP A 859 21.29 -50.61 9.41
N GLY A 860 20.41 -51.10 10.30
CA GLY A 860 20.78 -51.56 11.65
C GLY A 860 21.09 -50.42 12.63
N ASN A 861 21.79 -50.71 13.74
CA ASN A 861 22.14 -49.70 14.77
C ASN A 861 23.26 -48.71 14.33
N GLY A 862 23.22 -48.18 13.10
CA GLY A 862 23.92 -46.95 12.72
C GLY A 862 25.37 -47.02 12.21
N THR A 863 25.85 -48.10 11.54
CA THR A 863 27.27 -48.12 11.10
C THR A 863 27.58 -48.86 9.77
N SER A 864 27.03 -48.47 8.61
CA SER A 864 27.77 -48.36 7.30
C SER A 864 27.06 -48.70 5.97
N SER A 865 25.80 -49.13 5.92
CA SER A 865 25.05 -49.22 4.64
C SER A 865 23.79 -48.35 4.67
N LEU A 866 23.59 -47.58 3.60
CA LEU A 866 22.40 -46.75 3.41
C LEU A 866 21.29 -47.59 2.78
N GLY A 867 20.14 -47.66 3.44
CA GLY A 867 18.87 -48.11 2.89
C GLY A 867 18.12 -46.95 2.22
N GLY A 868 17.27 -47.26 1.25
CA GLY A 868 16.56 -46.26 0.42
C GLY A 868 17.19 -46.02 -0.96
N ASP A 869 16.44 -45.36 -1.85
CA ASP A 869 16.86 -45.11 -3.24
C ASP A 869 17.37 -43.69 -3.49
N GLY A 870 17.33 -42.82 -2.48
CA GLY A 870 17.81 -41.44 -2.53
C GLY A 870 17.02 -40.51 -3.45
N SER A 871 15.89 -40.96 -3.98
CA SER A 871 15.13 -40.24 -5.00
C SER A 871 13.63 -40.15 -4.71
N SER A 872 13.11 -41.00 -3.84
CA SER A 872 11.72 -41.01 -3.42
C SER A 872 11.57 -41.22 -1.92
N PHE A 873 10.44 -40.75 -1.39
CA PHE A 873 10.12 -40.89 0.02
C PHE A 873 10.21 -42.35 0.47
N ASP A 874 11.03 -42.61 1.48
CA ASP A 874 11.22 -43.94 2.05
C ASP A 874 10.50 -44.04 3.40
N THR A 875 9.41 -44.81 3.43
CA THR A 875 8.56 -45.02 4.62
C THR A 875 9.31 -45.66 5.78
N ASP A 876 10.38 -46.41 5.51
CA ASP A 876 11.13 -47.11 6.55
C ASP A 876 11.99 -46.13 7.35
N THR A 877 12.32 -44.95 6.81
CA THR A 877 13.12 -43.91 7.49
C THR A 877 12.54 -43.49 8.85
N ILE A 878 11.21 -43.38 8.95
CA ILE A 878 10.54 -43.03 10.22
C ILE A 878 10.59 -44.19 11.23
N ALA A 879 10.55 -45.44 10.75
CA ALA A 879 10.70 -46.60 11.60
C ALA A 879 12.11 -46.69 12.20
N HIS A 880 13.14 -46.22 11.50
CA HIS A 880 14.52 -46.20 11.99
C HIS A 880 14.70 -45.17 13.12
N ILE A 881 14.25 -43.91 12.97
CA ILE A 881 14.38 -42.90 14.05
C ILE A 881 13.61 -43.25 15.34
N THR A 882 12.65 -44.17 15.24
CA THR A 882 11.85 -44.72 16.36
C THR A 882 12.34 -46.08 16.88
N GLY A 883 13.41 -46.65 16.30
CA GLY A 883 14.01 -47.94 16.69
C GLY A 883 13.17 -49.17 16.36
N GLY A 884 12.35 -49.07 15.31
CA GLY A 884 11.46 -50.11 14.78
C GLY A 884 11.88 -50.70 13.42
N GLY A 885 12.99 -50.24 12.83
CA GLY A 885 13.48 -50.60 11.50
C GLY A 885 14.09 -52.01 11.37
N ASP A 886 14.61 -52.31 10.17
CA ASP A 886 15.16 -53.62 9.78
C ASP A 886 16.49 -53.94 10.48
N GLY A 887 16.42 -54.29 11.78
CA GLY A 887 17.57 -54.62 12.60
C GLY A 887 18.14 -53.45 13.41
N ASP A 888 17.48 -52.29 13.33
CA ASP A 888 17.72 -51.16 14.22
C ASP A 888 16.86 -51.27 15.49
N THR A 889 17.50 -51.06 16.62
CA THR A 889 16.91 -51.18 17.96
C THR A 889 17.14 -49.92 18.81
N VAL A 890 17.82 -48.93 18.24
CA VAL A 890 18.08 -47.64 18.89
C VAL A 890 17.01 -46.67 18.40
N SER A 891 16.43 -45.88 19.29
CA SER A 891 15.52 -44.80 18.90
C SER A 891 16.20 -43.48 19.21
N GLU A 892 16.58 -42.73 18.18
CA GLU A 892 17.18 -41.40 18.30
C GLU A 892 16.21 -40.45 19.00
N LEU A 893 14.93 -40.49 18.62
CA LEU A 893 13.88 -39.71 19.28
C LEU A 893 13.78 -40.06 20.78
N GLY A 894 13.85 -41.34 21.12
CA GLY A 894 13.87 -41.82 22.51
C GLY A 894 15.13 -41.42 23.28
N LEU A 895 16.27 -41.34 22.60
CA LEU A 895 17.54 -40.88 23.17
C LEU A 895 17.53 -39.37 23.46
N ILE A 896 16.93 -38.57 22.58
CA ILE A 896 16.79 -37.11 22.72
C ILE A 896 15.79 -36.79 23.84
N THR A 897 14.56 -37.30 23.73
CA THR A 897 13.50 -37.08 24.72
C THR A 897 13.86 -37.67 26.09
N GLY A 898 14.53 -38.82 26.11
CA GLY A 898 15.05 -39.43 27.34
C GLY A 898 16.13 -38.63 28.06
N ALA A 899 16.82 -37.73 27.35
CA ALA A 899 17.78 -36.78 27.92
C ALA A 899 17.11 -35.47 28.41
N GLY A 900 15.79 -35.35 28.26
CA GLY A 900 15.00 -34.19 28.71
C GLY A 900 14.86 -33.08 27.67
N PHE A 901 15.22 -33.33 26.41
CA PHE A 901 15.00 -32.39 25.31
C PHE A 901 13.59 -32.54 24.73
N GLN A 902 12.89 -31.43 24.53
CA GLN A 902 11.70 -31.40 23.67
C GLN A 902 12.14 -31.39 22.20
N ILE A 903 11.36 -32.03 21.33
CA ILE A 903 11.61 -32.04 19.88
C ILE A 903 10.49 -31.27 19.22
N GLN A 904 10.85 -30.28 18.41
CA GLN A 904 9.94 -29.53 17.55
C GLN A 904 10.39 -29.68 16.10
N ALA A 905 9.49 -30.11 15.23
CA ALA A 905 9.75 -30.29 13.82
C ALA A 905 9.16 -29.10 13.05
N VAL A 906 9.97 -28.51 12.18
CA VAL A 906 9.59 -27.29 11.44
C VAL A 906 9.76 -27.53 9.95
N GLY A 907 8.65 -27.38 9.23
CA GLY A 907 8.60 -27.33 7.77
C GLY A 907 8.86 -25.93 7.24
N ILE A 908 9.54 -25.80 6.09
CA ILE A 908 9.72 -24.51 5.41
C ILE A 908 8.90 -24.49 4.12
N ASN A 909 7.72 -23.86 4.20
CA ASN A 909 6.71 -23.80 3.15
C ASN A 909 6.52 -25.17 2.48
N VAL A 910 6.10 -26.13 3.30
CA VAL A 910 5.85 -27.51 2.88
C VAL A 910 4.36 -27.80 2.79
N ASN A 911 4.00 -28.94 2.21
CA ASN A 911 2.60 -29.37 2.09
C ASN A 911 2.18 -30.28 3.26
N GLU A 912 0.87 -30.51 3.41
CA GLU A 912 0.28 -31.38 4.46
C GLU A 912 0.97 -32.75 4.59
N ASN A 913 1.32 -33.40 3.48
CA ASN A 913 1.97 -34.73 3.55
C ASN A 913 3.38 -34.64 4.14
N ALA A 914 4.08 -33.54 3.92
CA ALA A 914 5.39 -33.29 4.53
C ALA A 914 5.22 -32.96 6.02
N LEU A 915 4.16 -32.26 6.42
CA LEU A 915 3.83 -32.02 7.83
C LEU A 915 3.47 -33.32 8.55
N ASP A 916 2.68 -34.21 7.95
CA ASP A 916 2.40 -35.55 8.49
C ASP A 916 3.68 -36.37 8.79
N VAL A 917 4.74 -36.14 8.02
CA VAL A 917 6.05 -36.79 8.22
C VAL A 917 6.79 -36.13 9.37
N LEU A 918 6.73 -34.81 9.48
CA LEU A 918 7.37 -34.04 10.55
C LEU A 918 6.66 -34.25 11.90
N ASP A 919 5.34 -34.40 11.93
CA ASP A 919 4.55 -34.78 13.12
C ASP A 919 5.09 -36.07 13.76
N GLN A 920 5.50 -37.03 12.92
CA GLN A 920 6.08 -38.29 13.41
C GLN A 920 7.47 -38.11 14.02
N VAL A 921 8.23 -37.07 13.64
CA VAL A 921 9.50 -36.69 14.28
C VAL A 921 9.26 -36.13 15.68
N GLU A 922 8.14 -35.45 15.91
CA GLU A 922 7.69 -35.02 17.24
C GLU A 922 7.03 -36.13 18.07
N GLY A 923 6.86 -37.32 17.49
CA GLY A 923 6.23 -38.47 18.14
C GLY A 923 4.70 -38.48 18.08
N GLN A 924 4.09 -37.66 17.23
CA GLN A 924 2.65 -37.68 16.95
C GLN A 924 2.31 -38.65 15.80
N PRO A 925 1.09 -39.24 15.80
CA PRO A 925 0.64 -40.11 14.70
C PRO A 925 0.26 -39.30 13.46
N ALA A 926 0.58 -39.81 12.26
CA ALA A 926 0.19 -39.17 11.00
C ALA A 926 -1.34 -39.14 10.78
N GLY A 927 -1.87 -38.01 10.30
CA GLY A 927 -3.07 -38.01 9.45
C GLY A 927 -4.40 -37.48 9.99
N ASP A 928 -4.45 -36.37 10.73
CA ASP A 928 -5.67 -35.54 10.77
C ASP A 928 -5.47 -34.27 9.91
N PRO A 929 -6.16 -34.12 8.75
CA PRO A 929 -5.95 -32.98 7.86
C PRO A 929 -6.27 -31.65 8.55
N GLY A 930 -5.28 -30.75 8.63
CA GLY A 930 -5.40 -29.43 9.25
C GLY A 930 -5.17 -29.38 10.76
N ASP A 931 -4.70 -30.46 11.39
CA ASP A 931 -4.26 -30.50 12.80
C ASP A 931 -2.85 -31.11 12.86
N HIS A 932 -1.87 -30.30 12.47
CA HIS A 932 -0.44 -30.65 12.50
C HIS A 932 0.20 -30.08 13.77
N ALA A 933 1.00 -30.90 14.45
CA ALA A 933 1.79 -30.47 15.60
C ALA A 933 3.09 -29.80 15.14
N ALA A 934 3.65 -30.26 14.03
CA ALA A 934 4.80 -29.66 13.38
C ALA A 934 4.45 -28.30 12.76
N ASP A 935 5.31 -27.31 13.00
CA ASP A 935 5.15 -25.97 12.47
C ASP A 935 5.46 -25.90 10.98
N ASN A 936 4.81 -24.98 10.25
CA ASN A 936 5.11 -24.71 8.85
C ASN A 936 5.39 -23.22 8.64
N ILE A 937 6.65 -22.86 8.55
CA ILE A 937 7.06 -21.47 8.42
C ILE A 937 7.09 -21.02 6.96
N THR A 938 6.59 -19.81 6.73
CA THR A 938 6.61 -19.08 5.47
C THR A 938 7.35 -17.75 5.58
N THR A 939 7.74 -17.35 6.80
CA THR A 939 8.65 -16.24 7.06
C THR A 939 9.78 -16.62 8.01
N ALA A 940 10.85 -15.82 8.06
CA ALA A 940 12.00 -16.08 8.92
C ALA A 940 11.65 -15.91 10.41
N GLU A 941 10.76 -14.97 10.69
CA GLU A 941 10.28 -14.57 12.01
C GLU A 941 9.40 -15.66 12.63
N GLN A 942 8.67 -16.43 11.83
CA GLN A 942 7.88 -17.55 12.36
C GLN A 942 8.75 -18.62 13.04
N LEU A 943 10.05 -18.76 12.69
CA LEU A 943 10.94 -19.67 13.42
C LEU A 943 11.32 -19.13 14.81
N THR A 944 11.36 -17.80 14.99
CA THR A 944 11.66 -17.20 16.30
C THR A 944 10.48 -17.40 17.25
N GLN A 945 9.25 -17.33 16.75
CA GLN A 945 8.04 -17.67 17.50
C GLN A 945 8.07 -19.11 18.03
N VAL A 946 8.40 -20.08 17.15
CA VAL A 946 8.54 -21.49 17.55
C VAL A 946 9.55 -21.64 18.69
N ILE A 947 10.67 -20.93 18.64
CA ILE A 947 11.67 -20.93 19.73
C ILE A 947 11.10 -20.32 21.01
N GLY A 948 10.38 -19.20 20.90
CA GLY A 948 9.74 -18.52 22.02
C GLY A 948 8.79 -19.44 22.80
N GLU A 949 7.84 -20.06 22.09
CA GLU A 949 6.85 -20.99 22.67
C GLU A 949 7.50 -22.13 23.48
N ILE A 950 8.64 -22.62 23.00
CA ILE A 950 9.37 -23.74 23.60
C ILE A 950 10.21 -23.33 24.82
N THR A 951 10.69 -22.08 24.88
CA THR A 951 11.54 -21.61 25.98
C THR A 951 10.80 -21.41 27.32
N GLY A 952 9.57 -21.89 27.41
CA GLY A 952 8.76 -21.79 28.61
C GLY A 952 7.92 -20.53 28.63
N GLY A 953 7.36 -20.14 27.48
CA GLY A 953 6.23 -19.21 27.34
C GLY A 953 4.99 -19.70 28.07
N GLY A 954 5.10 -19.76 29.39
CA GLY A 954 4.12 -20.24 30.34
C GLY A 954 4.23 -19.42 31.61
N THR A 955 3.47 -18.32 31.65
CA THR A 955 2.86 -17.72 32.86
C THR A 955 3.70 -16.82 33.77
N VAL A 956 4.63 -16.03 33.24
CA VAL A 956 5.08 -14.78 33.89
C VAL A 956 5.40 -13.73 32.82
N ALA A 957 4.65 -12.63 32.83
CA ALA A 957 4.90 -11.34 32.16
C ALA A 957 5.91 -11.39 30.99
N ASP A 958 5.40 -11.63 29.78
CA ASP A 958 6.18 -11.57 28.54
C ASP A 958 6.81 -10.16 28.36
N ALA A 959 7.89 -10.05 27.59
CA ALA A 959 8.39 -8.72 27.21
C ALA A 959 7.37 -8.10 26.25
N ALA A 960 6.97 -6.86 26.52
CA ALA A 960 6.06 -6.07 25.71
C ALA A 960 6.61 -5.93 24.27
N GLY A 961 5.75 -6.14 23.27
CA GLY A 961 6.11 -6.06 21.85
C GLY A 961 6.37 -4.61 21.43
N SER A 962 7.00 -4.39 20.28
CA SER A 962 7.07 -3.02 19.73
C SER A 962 5.89 -2.78 18.80
N ASP A 963 5.02 -1.84 19.16
CA ASP A 963 3.75 -1.61 18.48
C ASP A 963 3.71 -0.32 17.68
N GLN A 964 2.93 -0.32 16.59
CA GLN A 964 2.62 0.90 15.84
C GLN A 964 1.10 1.08 15.82
N ILE A 965 0.62 2.16 16.44
CA ILE A 965 -0.80 2.44 16.64
C ILE A 965 -1.14 3.87 16.17
N SER A 966 -2.25 4.01 15.46
CA SER A 966 -2.81 5.28 14.97
C SER A 966 -4.30 5.36 15.35
N GLY A 967 -4.71 6.35 16.13
CA GLY A 967 -6.08 6.57 16.60
C GLY A 967 -7.03 6.98 15.47
N GLY A 968 -6.72 8.06 14.77
CA GLY A 968 -7.54 8.53 13.64
C GLY A 968 -8.28 9.82 14.00
N ASP A 969 -9.57 9.94 13.65
CA ASP A 969 -10.40 11.01 14.21
C ASP A 969 -11.22 10.45 15.38
N GLY A 970 -11.52 11.24 16.41
CA GLY A 970 -12.25 10.81 17.61
C GLY A 970 -11.42 11.00 18.89
N ASN A 971 -12.04 10.89 20.07
CA ASN A 971 -11.28 10.88 21.33
C ASN A 971 -10.95 9.42 21.70
N ASP A 972 -9.71 9.02 21.46
CA ASP A 972 -9.28 7.64 21.53
C ASP A 972 -8.62 7.30 22.87
N ILE A 973 -8.64 6.00 23.19
CA ILE A 973 -7.90 5.42 24.30
C ILE A 973 -6.90 4.43 23.71
N ILE A 974 -5.62 4.78 23.78
CA ILE A 974 -4.54 3.99 23.21
C ILE A 974 -3.67 3.43 24.34
N PHE A 975 -3.50 2.11 24.33
CA PHE A 975 -2.50 1.40 25.13
C PHE A 975 -1.44 0.85 24.18
N GLY A 976 -0.19 1.29 24.34
CA GLY A 976 0.97 0.82 23.60
C GLY A 976 1.12 -0.68 23.76
N ASP A 977 1.15 -1.16 25.00
CA ASP A 977 1.12 -2.58 25.35
C ASP A 977 -0.23 -3.11 25.88
N ALA A 978 -0.27 -4.40 26.22
CA ALA A 978 -1.36 -4.99 27.00
C ALA A 978 -1.58 -4.30 28.37
N PRO A 979 -2.84 -3.93 28.73
CA PRO A 979 -3.16 -3.10 29.89
C PRO A 979 -3.01 -3.83 31.23
N PHE A 980 -2.74 -3.11 32.31
CA PHE A 980 -2.58 -3.71 33.65
C PHE A 980 -3.91 -4.19 34.26
N THR A 981 -4.21 -5.48 34.13
CA THR A 981 -5.48 -6.09 34.57
C THR A 981 -5.39 -6.95 35.83
N ASP A 982 -4.24 -6.99 36.50
CA ASP A 982 -4.00 -7.88 37.67
C ASP A 982 -4.95 -7.59 38.83
N ILE A 983 -5.25 -6.30 39.08
CA ILE A 983 -6.21 -5.87 40.10
C ILE A 983 -7.61 -6.39 39.78
N LEU A 984 -8.03 -6.32 38.51
CA LEU A 984 -9.30 -6.86 38.05
C LEU A 984 -9.34 -8.38 38.19
N ALA A 985 -8.29 -9.08 37.78
CA ALA A 985 -8.18 -10.54 37.90
C ALA A 985 -8.35 -11.00 39.35
N ASP A 986 -7.65 -10.36 40.28
CA ASP A 986 -7.75 -10.61 41.72
C ASP A 986 -9.17 -10.34 42.24
N ALA A 987 -9.78 -9.23 41.82
CA ALA A 987 -11.13 -8.85 42.22
C ALA A 987 -12.19 -9.86 41.75
N GLN A 988 -12.00 -10.43 40.56
CA GLN A 988 -12.87 -11.45 39.97
C GLN A 988 -12.51 -12.88 40.41
N GLY A 989 -11.42 -13.05 41.17
CA GLY A 989 -10.95 -14.34 41.66
C GLY A 989 -10.47 -15.27 40.54
N LEU A 990 -9.94 -14.69 39.46
CA LEU A 990 -9.30 -15.42 38.37
C LEU A 990 -7.91 -15.88 38.79
N THR A 991 -7.43 -16.97 38.19
CA THR A 991 -6.08 -17.51 38.43
C THR A 991 -5.17 -17.24 37.24
N THR A 992 -5.36 -16.11 36.57
CA THR A 992 -4.48 -15.65 35.50
C THR A 992 -3.13 -15.24 36.07
N PRO A 993 -2.03 -15.36 35.29
CA PRO A 993 -0.72 -14.83 35.70
C PRO A 993 -0.77 -13.30 35.90
N ASP A 994 0.15 -12.78 36.69
CA ASP A 994 0.41 -11.33 36.76
C ASP A 994 0.89 -10.85 35.37
N GLY A 995 0.37 -9.72 34.90
CA GLY A 995 0.59 -9.20 33.54
C GLY A 995 -0.20 -9.90 32.45
N ALA A 996 -1.26 -10.64 32.78
CA ALA A 996 -2.09 -11.33 31.78
C ALA A 996 -2.83 -10.39 30.81
N GLY A 997 -2.91 -9.09 31.12
CA GLY A 997 -3.42 -8.07 30.24
C GLY A 997 -4.79 -8.37 29.66
N TRP A 998 -4.89 -8.35 28.34
CA TRP A 998 -6.13 -8.59 27.61
C TRP A 998 -6.78 -9.96 27.88
N LEU A 999 -5.99 -10.99 28.24
CA LEU A 999 -6.50 -12.33 28.54
C LEU A 999 -7.51 -12.33 29.69
N VAL A 1000 -7.38 -11.41 30.65
CA VAL A 1000 -8.32 -11.25 31.77
C VAL A 1000 -9.71 -10.88 31.24
N PHE A 1001 -9.80 -9.93 30.31
CA PHE A 1001 -11.06 -9.54 29.68
C PHE A 1001 -11.63 -10.68 28.84
N GLN A 1002 -10.82 -11.38 28.05
CA GLN A 1002 -11.27 -12.56 27.28
C GLN A 1002 -11.88 -13.65 28.19
N GLN A 1003 -11.23 -13.92 29.32
CA GLN A 1003 -11.72 -14.92 30.26
C GLN A 1003 -13.03 -14.48 30.92
N LEU A 1004 -13.20 -13.20 31.23
CA LEU A 1004 -14.46 -12.66 31.76
C LEU A 1004 -15.59 -12.74 30.71
N GLU A 1005 -15.32 -12.33 29.47
CA GLU A 1005 -16.29 -12.36 28.35
C GLU A 1005 -16.72 -13.78 27.97
N SER A 1006 -15.90 -14.80 28.25
CA SER A 1006 -16.29 -16.21 28.09
C SER A 1006 -17.37 -16.66 29.10
N GLY A 1007 -17.58 -15.88 30.17
CA GLY A 1007 -18.54 -16.11 31.22
C GLY A 1007 -19.94 -15.52 30.92
N PRO A 1008 -20.99 -15.96 31.64
CA PRO A 1008 -22.36 -15.50 31.40
C PRO A 1008 -22.71 -14.15 32.08
N THR A 1009 -21.77 -13.51 32.78
CA THR A 1009 -22.03 -12.33 33.63
C THR A 1009 -21.28 -11.07 33.22
N TRP A 1010 -20.42 -11.17 32.23
CA TRP A 1010 -19.59 -10.07 31.74
C TRP A 1010 -19.65 -10.12 30.21
N ASP A 1011 -20.07 -9.03 29.59
CA ASP A 1011 -20.08 -8.90 28.14
C ASP A 1011 -19.17 -7.76 27.67
N ARG A 1012 -19.05 -7.59 26.34
CA ARG A 1012 -18.18 -6.58 25.73
C ARG A 1012 -18.49 -5.16 26.20
N THR A 1013 -19.76 -4.87 26.53
CA THR A 1013 -20.17 -3.57 27.05
C THR A 1013 -19.56 -3.32 28.43
N ASP A 1014 -19.53 -4.35 29.28
CA ASP A 1014 -18.90 -4.28 30.59
C ASP A 1014 -17.38 -4.08 30.47
N THR A 1015 -16.73 -4.72 29.49
CA THR A 1015 -15.29 -4.52 29.20
C THR A 1015 -14.99 -3.07 28.84
N ILE A 1016 -15.70 -2.51 27.86
CA ILE A 1016 -15.52 -1.12 27.42
C ILE A 1016 -15.77 -0.15 28.58
N ALA A 1017 -16.86 -0.33 29.31
CA ALA A 1017 -17.20 0.51 30.46
C ALA A 1017 -16.15 0.39 31.59
N TYR A 1018 -15.55 -0.79 31.79
CA TYR A 1018 -14.47 -0.97 32.75
C TYR A 1018 -13.22 -0.21 32.33
N ILE A 1019 -12.84 -0.28 31.05
CA ILE A 1019 -11.66 0.41 30.53
C ILE A 1019 -11.80 1.92 30.73
N GLN A 1020 -12.87 2.50 30.19
CA GLN A 1020 -13.15 3.93 30.29
C GLN A 1020 -13.25 4.42 31.75
N GLY A 1021 -13.76 3.57 32.65
CA GLY A 1021 -13.91 3.90 34.07
C GLY A 1021 -12.65 3.75 34.92
N ASN A 1022 -11.63 3.02 34.45
CA ASN A 1022 -10.48 2.60 35.26
C ASN A 1022 -9.12 2.83 34.57
N LEU A 1023 -9.01 3.84 33.70
CA LEU A 1023 -7.76 4.13 32.97
C LEU A 1023 -6.52 4.26 33.86
N SER A 1024 -6.63 4.89 35.05
CA SER A 1024 -5.50 4.98 35.98
C SER A 1024 -5.05 3.65 36.59
N GLU A 1025 -5.93 2.65 36.64
CA GLU A 1025 -5.57 1.27 37.02
C GLU A 1025 -4.89 0.58 35.85
N LEU A 1026 -5.48 0.68 34.67
CA LEU A 1026 -5.04 -0.02 33.46
C LEU A 1026 -3.75 0.53 32.86
N ALA A 1027 -3.43 1.81 33.11
CA ALA A 1027 -2.15 2.43 32.79
C ALA A 1027 -1.02 2.04 33.76
N GLY A 1028 -1.28 1.12 34.69
CA GLY A 1028 -0.23 0.53 35.51
C GLY A 1028 0.75 -0.29 34.67
N GLU A 1029 1.88 -0.63 35.26
CA GLU A 1029 2.92 -1.45 34.63
C GLU A 1029 3.08 -2.74 35.45
N SER A 1030 3.21 -3.86 34.74
CA SER A 1030 3.42 -5.18 35.36
C SER A 1030 4.91 -5.43 35.67
N GLY A 1031 5.80 -4.54 35.26
CA GLY A 1031 7.24 -4.65 35.45
C GLY A 1031 7.91 -5.56 34.42
N ARG A 1032 7.34 -5.61 33.21
CA ARG A 1032 7.87 -6.31 32.03
C ARG A 1032 9.07 -5.57 31.45
N THR A 1033 9.85 -6.23 30.61
CA THR A 1033 10.75 -5.52 29.69
C THR A 1033 9.91 -4.95 28.55
N GLY A 1034 10.02 -3.65 28.33
CA GLY A 1034 9.15 -2.88 27.44
C GLY A 1034 9.50 -2.89 25.94
N GLY A 1035 8.50 -2.57 25.12
CA GLY A 1035 8.60 -2.38 23.68
C GLY A 1035 9.23 -1.05 23.26
N LEU A 1036 9.29 -0.79 21.95
CA LEU A 1036 9.42 0.57 21.43
C LEU A 1036 8.17 0.84 20.63
N ASP A 1037 7.27 1.63 21.21
CA ASP A 1037 5.99 1.90 20.57
C ASP A 1037 6.03 3.19 19.77
N ILE A 1038 5.26 3.21 18.69
CA ILE A 1038 4.99 4.39 17.86
C ILE A 1038 3.49 4.63 17.91
N LEU A 1039 3.08 5.59 18.73
CA LEU A 1039 1.69 5.89 19.03
C LEU A 1039 1.33 7.26 18.47
N ASP A 1040 0.24 7.34 17.72
CA ASP A 1040 -0.32 8.57 17.15
C ASP A 1040 -1.81 8.63 17.50
N GLY A 1041 -2.25 9.64 18.26
CA GLY A 1041 -3.67 9.84 18.61
C GLY A 1041 -4.49 10.29 17.41
N GLY A 1042 -4.02 11.31 16.71
CA GLY A 1042 -4.67 11.83 15.51
C GLY A 1042 -5.46 13.10 15.82
N ALA A 1043 -6.77 13.11 15.66
CA ALA A 1043 -7.61 14.29 15.89
C ALA A 1043 -8.71 14.01 16.91
N GLY A 1044 -8.66 14.69 18.06
CA GLY A 1044 -9.57 14.55 19.18
C GLY A 1044 -8.80 14.74 20.49
N ASP A 1045 -9.49 14.64 21.62
CA ASP A 1045 -8.89 14.72 22.95
C ASP A 1045 -8.46 13.29 23.40
N ASP A 1046 -7.29 12.86 22.97
CA ASP A 1046 -6.86 11.46 23.10
C ASP A 1046 -6.27 11.13 24.48
N THR A 1047 -6.34 9.87 24.88
CA THR A 1047 -5.65 9.34 26.05
C THR A 1047 -4.70 8.23 25.65
N ILE A 1048 -3.39 8.49 25.74
CA ILE A 1048 -2.34 7.60 25.24
C ILE A 1048 -1.42 7.16 26.37
N PHE A 1049 -1.24 5.84 26.51
CA PHE A 1049 -0.33 5.20 27.44
C PHE A 1049 0.70 4.36 26.67
N GLY A 1050 1.97 4.76 26.65
CA GLY A 1050 3.08 3.94 26.12
C GLY A 1050 3.25 2.65 26.94
N GLN A 1051 3.31 2.80 28.26
CA GLN A 1051 3.56 1.74 29.25
C GLN A 1051 5.05 1.43 29.38
N GLU A 1052 5.47 0.18 29.20
CA GLU A 1052 6.85 -0.21 29.43
C GLU A 1052 7.60 -0.04 28.11
N GLY A 1053 8.68 0.73 28.04
CA GLY A 1053 9.35 0.91 26.75
C GLY A 1053 10.02 2.26 26.57
N ASN A 1054 10.70 2.43 25.43
CA ASN A 1054 11.19 3.76 25.03
C ASN A 1054 10.31 4.28 23.89
N ASP A 1055 9.22 4.96 24.20
CA ASP A 1055 8.14 5.14 23.24
C ASP A 1055 8.24 6.44 22.45
N ARG A 1056 7.58 6.47 21.30
CA ARG A 1056 7.40 7.66 20.47
C ARG A 1056 5.91 7.97 20.40
N ILE A 1057 5.51 9.07 21.03
CA ILE A 1057 4.10 9.41 21.23
C ILE A 1057 3.79 10.75 20.57
N THR A 1058 2.80 10.76 19.69
CA THR A 1058 2.19 11.97 19.11
C THR A 1058 0.75 12.02 19.59
N GLY A 1059 0.34 13.11 20.25
CA GLY A 1059 -1.07 13.31 20.62
C GLY A 1059 -1.89 13.68 19.39
N GLY A 1060 -1.53 14.79 18.75
CA GLY A 1060 -2.11 15.24 17.49
C GLY A 1060 -2.89 16.54 17.68
N LEU A 1061 -4.10 16.63 17.10
CA LEU A 1061 -4.97 17.80 17.23
C LEU A 1061 -5.98 17.59 18.37
N GLY A 1062 -5.96 18.44 19.40
CA GLY A 1062 -6.93 18.36 20.50
C GLY A 1062 -6.25 18.62 21.84
N ASP A 1063 -6.95 18.37 22.94
CA ASP A 1063 -6.38 18.46 24.30
C ASP A 1063 -6.04 17.06 24.82
N ASP A 1064 -4.82 16.59 24.57
CA ASP A 1064 -4.45 15.18 24.81
C ASP A 1064 -3.93 14.90 26.24
N LEU A 1065 -4.10 13.65 26.69
CA LEU A 1065 -3.47 13.10 27.89
C LEU A 1065 -2.44 12.03 27.51
N LEU A 1066 -1.16 12.37 27.65
CA LEU A 1066 -0.04 11.52 27.23
C LEU A 1066 0.74 10.98 28.43
N SER A 1067 1.09 9.70 28.40
CA SER A 1067 1.98 9.07 29.38
C SER A 1067 2.90 8.10 28.65
N GLY A 1068 4.21 8.33 28.73
CA GLY A 1068 5.22 7.41 28.21
C GLY A 1068 5.27 6.15 29.06
N GLY A 1069 5.47 6.32 30.37
CA GLY A 1069 5.51 5.21 31.32
C GLY A 1069 6.94 5.02 31.81
N THR A 1070 7.47 3.80 31.77
CA THR A 1070 8.86 3.54 32.12
C THR A 1070 9.76 3.41 30.91
N GLY A 1071 10.71 4.33 30.80
CA GLY A 1071 11.82 4.29 29.85
C GLY A 1071 12.25 5.71 29.53
N ASP A 1072 12.91 5.88 28.39
CA ASP A 1072 13.31 7.17 27.83
C ASP A 1072 12.39 7.51 26.65
N ASP A 1073 11.29 8.20 26.94
CA ASP A 1073 10.21 8.44 25.97
C ASP A 1073 10.40 9.73 25.16
N THR A 1074 9.88 9.75 23.93
CA THR A 1074 9.85 10.92 23.05
C THR A 1074 8.42 11.33 22.72
N PHE A 1075 8.00 12.48 23.22
CA PHE A 1075 6.73 13.11 22.88
C PHE A 1075 6.93 14.10 21.73
N ILE A 1076 6.18 13.97 20.65
CA ILE A 1076 6.40 14.68 19.38
C ILE A 1076 5.25 15.65 19.14
N TRP A 1077 5.57 16.89 18.76
CA TRP A 1077 4.60 17.85 18.25
C TRP A 1077 4.91 18.24 16.80
N ASN A 1078 3.94 18.05 15.91
CA ASN A 1078 4.05 18.35 14.48
C ASN A 1078 3.60 19.77 14.12
N ALA A 1079 3.91 20.18 12.88
CA ALA A 1079 3.54 21.48 12.36
C ALA A 1079 2.02 21.61 12.19
N GLY A 1080 1.43 22.61 12.84
CA GLY A 1080 0.00 22.93 12.71
C GLY A 1080 -0.88 22.37 13.83
N GLU A 1081 -0.30 21.60 14.76
CA GLU A 1081 -1.00 21.17 15.98
C GLU A 1081 -1.33 22.37 16.88
N THR A 1082 -2.51 22.30 17.49
CA THR A 1082 -3.02 23.30 18.43
C THR A 1082 -3.84 22.60 19.51
N GLY A 1083 -3.71 23.01 20.76
CA GLY A 1083 -4.33 22.31 21.88
C GLY A 1083 -3.64 22.59 23.21
N ALA A 1084 -4.13 21.93 24.26
CA ALA A 1084 -3.62 22.00 25.62
C ALA A 1084 -3.30 20.61 26.20
N ASP A 1085 -2.25 19.99 25.67
CA ASP A 1085 -1.85 18.63 26.04
C ASP A 1085 -1.25 18.56 27.42
N ARG A 1086 -1.42 17.40 28.05
CA ARG A 1086 -0.90 17.10 29.36
C ARG A 1086 -0.09 15.81 29.35
N VAL A 1087 1.19 15.95 29.67
CA VAL A 1087 2.11 14.83 29.85
C VAL A 1087 2.18 14.46 31.33
N VAL A 1088 1.94 13.18 31.63
CA VAL A 1088 2.04 12.59 32.97
C VAL A 1088 3.29 11.72 33.04
N GLY A 1089 3.95 11.69 34.20
CA GLY A 1089 5.14 10.85 34.41
C GLY A 1089 6.46 11.42 33.91
N PHE A 1090 6.45 12.57 33.23
CA PHE A 1090 7.61 13.12 32.53
C PHE A 1090 8.93 13.17 33.34
N GLN A 1091 9.97 12.48 32.88
CA GLN A 1091 11.25 12.31 33.54
C GLN A 1091 12.31 13.33 33.09
N ASN A 1092 12.32 14.50 33.69
CA ASN A 1092 13.34 15.53 33.42
C ASN A 1092 14.69 15.23 34.11
N THR A 1093 15.48 14.30 33.55
CA THR A 1093 16.78 13.85 34.09
C THR A 1093 17.96 14.32 33.23
N ALA A 1094 19.08 14.72 33.85
CA ALA A 1094 20.25 15.22 33.14
C ALA A 1094 21.17 14.07 32.65
N GLY A 1095 21.35 13.90 31.34
CA GLY A 1095 22.25 12.89 30.77
C GLY A 1095 21.65 12.17 29.55
N SER A 1096 22.11 10.95 29.25
CA SER A 1096 21.55 10.09 28.20
C SER A 1096 20.42 9.20 28.73
N GLY A 1097 19.52 9.77 29.53
CA GLY A 1097 18.39 9.06 30.12
C GLY A 1097 17.42 10.04 30.77
N GLY A 1098 16.16 9.99 30.37
CA GLY A 1098 15.07 10.92 30.64
C GLY A 1098 14.29 11.31 29.38
N ASP A 1099 13.03 11.66 29.57
CA ASP A 1099 12.07 11.92 28.50
C ASP A 1099 12.37 13.21 27.72
N VAL A 1100 11.92 13.22 26.48
CA VAL A 1100 12.16 14.28 25.49
C VAL A 1100 10.85 14.82 24.94
N LEU A 1101 10.74 16.14 24.87
CA LEU A 1101 9.76 16.85 24.05
C LEU A 1101 10.42 17.24 22.72
N ASP A 1102 10.03 16.58 21.64
CA ASP A 1102 10.47 16.90 20.28
C ASP A 1102 9.53 17.95 19.66
N LEU A 1103 10.01 19.19 19.61
CA LEU A 1103 9.31 20.34 19.04
C LEU A 1103 9.91 20.74 17.69
N SER A 1104 10.77 19.91 17.10
CA SER A 1104 11.53 20.26 15.88
C SER A 1104 10.67 20.44 14.63
N ALA A 1105 9.50 19.79 14.58
CA ALA A 1105 8.55 19.97 13.50
C ALA A 1105 7.62 21.17 13.74
N LEU A 1106 7.20 21.38 15.00
CA LEU A 1106 6.35 22.50 15.43
C LEU A 1106 7.07 23.85 15.31
N LEU A 1107 8.33 23.93 15.75
CA LEU A 1107 9.15 25.14 15.71
C LEU A 1107 10.09 25.08 14.52
N GLN A 1108 10.01 26.06 13.62
CA GLN A 1108 10.90 26.14 12.47
C GLN A 1108 11.57 27.52 12.36
N GLY A 1109 12.89 27.49 12.10
CA GLY A 1109 13.68 28.69 11.84
C GLY A 1109 14.07 29.47 13.08
N GLU A 1110 13.97 28.87 14.26
CA GLU A 1110 14.41 29.46 15.52
C GLU A 1110 15.94 29.62 15.58
N GLY A 1111 16.38 30.55 16.42
CA GLY A 1111 17.78 30.66 16.81
C GLY A 1111 18.01 30.04 18.19
N ALA A 1112 19.25 30.09 18.68
CA ALA A 1112 19.60 29.61 20.02
C ALA A 1112 18.85 30.29 21.19
N ASP A 1113 18.05 31.34 20.93
CA ASP A 1113 17.19 32.00 21.92
C ASP A 1113 15.72 31.64 21.66
N LEU A 1114 15.18 30.77 22.51
CA LEU A 1114 13.79 30.30 22.42
C LEU A 1114 12.79 31.21 23.16
N SER A 1115 13.22 32.33 23.72
CA SER A 1115 12.33 33.18 24.55
C SER A 1115 11.24 33.93 23.79
N GLY A 1116 11.29 33.93 22.46
CA GLY A 1116 10.19 34.36 21.58
C GLY A 1116 9.22 33.24 21.21
N TYR A 1117 9.60 31.98 21.45
CA TYR A 1117 8.88 30.78 21.01
C TYR A 1117 8.27 29.99 22.19
N ILE A 1118 8.95 29.94 23.34
CA ILE A 1118 8.52 29.14 24.50
C ILE A 1118 8.47 30.00 25.76
N GLN A 1119 7.29 30.09 26.35
CA GLN A 1119 7.09 30.67 27.68
C GLN A 1119 6.79 29.58 28.71
N VAL A 1120 7.67 29.44 29.70
CA VAL A 1120 7.50 28.48 30.79
C VAL A 1120 6.87 29.14 32.01
N ASN A 1121 5.73 28.60 32.45
CA ASN A 1121 4.99 29.01 33.64
C ASN A 1121 4.85 27.84 34.61
N ILE A 1122 5.28 28.02 35.86
CA ILE A 1122 5.15 26.97 36.88
C ILE A 1122 3.90 27.25 37.71
N VAL A 1123 2.96 26.31 37.73
CA VAL A 1123 1.69 26.39 38.47
C VAL A 1123 1.61 25.24 39.46
N GLY A 1124 1.86 25.51 40.74
CA GLY A 1124 1.87 24.47 41.77
C GLY A 1124 3.06 23.53 41.62
N SER A 1125 2.79 22.24 41.34
CA SER A 1125 3.78 21.21 41.04
C SER A 1125 4.06 21.04 39.55
N ASP A 1126 3.29 21.71 38.70
CA ASP A 1126 3.24 21.43 37.27
C ASP A 1126 3.97 22.54 36.49
N THR A 1127 4.54 22.18 35.35
CA THR A 1127 5.23 23.10 34.45
C THR A 1127 4.43 23.21 33.15
N THR A 1128 4.00 24.42 32.82
CA THR A 1128 3.26 24.73 31.59
C THR A 1128 4.19 25.43 30.61
N LEU A 1129 4.33 24.89 29.40
CA LEU A 1129 5.01 25.49 28.27
C LEU A 1129 3.93 26.07 27.35
N ALA A 1130 3.84 27.39 27.26
CA ALA A 1130 3.02 28.06 26.25
C ALA A 1130 3.89 28.35 25.03
N ILE A 1131 3.48 27.89 23.86
CA ILE A 1131 4.24 27.97 22.62
C ILE A 1131 3.70 29.11 21.74
N ASP A 1132 4.62 29.80 21.05
CA ASP A 1132 4.37 30.81 20.03
C ASP A 1132 5.18 30.41 18.77
N VAL A 1133 4.50 29.87 17.77
CA VAL A 1133 5.14 29.20 16.62
C VAL A 1133 5.90 30.19 15.72
N ASP A 1134 5.49 31.46 15.66
CA ASP A 1134 6.11 32.45 14.77
C ASP A 1134 7.30 33.20 15.39
N GLY A 1135 7.53 33.00 16.70
CA GLY A 1135 8.64 33.61 17.44
C GLY A 1135 8.48 35.11 17.71
N GLY A 1136 7.31 35.69 17.42
CA GLY A 1136 6.99 37.11 17.58
C GLY A 1136 6.88 37.54 19.04
N GLY A 1137 6.58 36.60 19.93
CA GLY A 1137 6.47 36.79 21.37
C GLY A 1137 5.24 37.62 21.78
N ASP A 1138 4.22 37.67 20.93
CA ASP A 1138 2.99 38.42 21.14
C ASP A 1138 1.75 37.52 21.33
N SER A 1139 1.86 36.23 21.03
CA SER A 1139 0.72 35.29 20.94
C SER A 1139 0.99 33.91 21.56
N TYR A 1140 1.51 33.87 22.79
CA TYR A 1140 1.68 32.61 23.52
C TYR A 1140 0.34 31.92 23.83
N GLY A 1141 0.28 30.61 23.58
CA GLY A 1141 -0.81 29.74 24.04
C GLY A 1141 -1.73 29.21 22.94
N THR A 1142 -1.32 29.25 21.67
CA THR A 1142 -1.98 28.49 20.58
C THR A 1142 -1.71 26.98 20.72
N GLN A 1143 -0.55 26.62 21.27
CA GLN A 1143 -0.22 25.28 21.76
C GLN A 1143 0.28 25.40 23.20
N THR A 1144 -0.22 24.56 24.09
CA THR A 1144 0.16 24.53 25.50
C THR A 1144 0.52 23.10 25.92
N ILE A 1145 1.69 22.90 26.50
CA ILE A 1145 2.13 21.58 27.01
C ILE A 1145 2.23 21.65 28.53
N VAL A 1146 1.50 20.80 29.25
CA VAL A 1146 1.51 20.72 30.70
C VAL A 1146 2.26 19.47 31.15
N LEU A 1147 3.44 19.65 31.72
CA LEU A 1147 4.19 18.59 32.39
C LEU A 1147 3.66 18.45 33.83
N GLN A 1148 2.78 17.48 34.05
CA GLN A 1148 2.14 17.28 35.35
C GLN A 1148 3.14 16.71 36.37
N GLY A 1149 3.20 17.32 37.56
CA GLY A 1149 4.07 16.86 38.64
C GLY A 1149 5.56 17.20 38.44
N VAL A 1150 5.93 17.82 37.32
CA VAL A 1150 7.29 18.27 37.03
C VAL A 1150 7.41 19.76 37.32
N THR A 1151 8.43 20.15 38.08
CA THR A 1151 8.77 21.57 38.33
C THR A 1151 10.12 21.90 37.72
N ALA A 1152 10.11 22.48 36.51
CA ALA A 1152 11.32 22.81 35.75
C ALA A 1152 11.22 24.18 35.08
N ASP A 1153 12.35 24.86 34.91
CA ASP A 1153 12.44 26.05 34.06
C ASP A 1153 13.02 25.71 32.68
N LEU A 1154 12.88 26.63 31.71
CA LEU A 1154 13.32 26.41 30.33
C LEU A 1154 14.81 26.05 30.24
N ASN A 1155 15.67 26.66 31.06
CA ASN A 1155 17.10 26.35 31.06
C ASN A 1155 17.38 24.94 31.56
N SER A 1156 16.63 24.48 32.56
CA SER A 1156 16.75 23.12 33.08
C SER A 1156 16.35 22.10 32.02
N LEU A 1157 15.24 22.33 31.33
CA LEU A 1157 14.76 21.44 30.26
C LEU A 1157 15.79 21.35 29.12
N LEU A 1158 16.33 22.49 28.68
CA LEU A 1158 17.36 22.53 27.63
C LEU A 1158 18.70 21.90 28.06
N THR A 1159 19.14 22.13 29.30
CA THR A 1159 20.43 21.60 29.79
C THR A 1159 20.36 20.08 29.96
N ASN A 1160 19.18 19.56 30.28
CA ASN A 1160 18.95 18.14 30.46
C ASN A 1160 18.70 17.41 29.13
N GLY A 1161 18.48 18.14 28.03
CA GLY A 1161 18.16 17.54 26.73
C GLY A 1161 16.68 17.18 26.57
N SER A 1162 15.82 17.60 27.50
CA SER A 1162 14.38 17.29 27.52
C SER A 1162 13.56 18.08 26.51
N ILE A 1163 14.17 19.01 25.76
CA ILE A 1163 13.55 19.69 24.63
C ILE A 1163 14.49 19.58 23.44
N VAL A 1164 13.95 19.09 22.33
CA VAL A 1164 14.59 19.07 21.01
C VAL A 1164 13.83 20.03 20.10
N THR A 1165 14.57 20.76 19.27
CA THR A 1165 14.11 21.80 18.32
C THR A 1165 14.86 21.63 16.98
N ASP A 1166 14.47 22.34 15.93
CA ASP A 1166 15.16 22.26 14.62
C ASP A 1166 16.63 22.73 14.70
N HIS A 1167 16.92 23.59 15.68
CA HIS A 1167 18.22 24.20 15.88
C HIS A 1167 19.21 23.34 16.68
N SER A 1168 18.72 22.36 17.45
CA SER A 1168 19.48 21.64 18.50
C SER A 1168 20.11 20.32 18.04
#